data_AF-A0A182MSZ9-F1
#
_entry.id   AF-A0A182MSZ9-F1
#
_cell.length_a   1.000
_cell.length_b   1.000
_cell.length_c   1.000
_cell.angle_alpha   90.00
_cell.angle_beta   90.00
_cell.angle_gamma   90.00
#
_symmetry.space_group_name_H-M   'P 1'
#
loop_
_entity.id
_entity.type
_entity.pdbx_description
1 polymer ?
#
loop_
_entity_poly.entity_id
_entity_poly.type
_entity_poly.pdbx_seq_one_letter_code
_entity_poly.pdbx_strand_id
1 'polypeptide(L)'
;MADAQCWHVFHICPRFFRHFTSCLSGMSNVATSELQHRQMPSKPVAATGVSMVDEATTFFDWASNQGVSFWEVVARNFTAHGRFGPVPITNNVKLLQQEERLDLLLSPTQFGLLSGLVLFLFLRHKIARWKEEHSHLKIASKDDLRRTVYTFLTFLEFLVISPLLLTILLTFQMYRIVIQTILQHRHGKHFKGLLDGADVVWAIEDQNSRGMINIMANVEEPFTDWTSVDGSISAVILLTLRKRISSRLMRNYQPYPKMFWKRNVALGYYFWSDQSELTVEDYIRYMDTIPLADGQRFIEENQLRSLLSKINNRHLPAEHTSSWEVLVGKQPLFDEERRVLKYPILFRVHHSLGDGVALMRLLLEAIVDKEVPSRWKHLSKLKVMNINYILKQQKAANHHRLAVGETLLQRMWKSLPSVKDLTAQRDKFARILWTIYTAPAFFHDVSRRQADNNCIHASEMANEKVVSWIQEDHNSGTHWVEIIKRTKQLIPGTRFSDVFLTALSSSLDTYFASRTSKPPKNLTVVLPARIEKETPHLRLHNRFSVALQTLPITPGIQMNDANRHYALTKRIIAVKSYSDVLRSSSDYLINYWIMSKMTCLFPEAILRKILKSAHSTLAISNLPGPQQLPRIQGKELKNLSFFIPNLGTTAVGITLLTYGGKLQLGILADRAVIRTEDEAHSILKGTVEEIGRMGQLLEEA
;
A
#
# COMPACT_ATOMS: atom_id res chain seq x y z
N MET A 1 49.81 24.51 6.70
CA MET A 1 50.29 23.58 7.74
C MET A 1 49.10 22.74 8.13
N ALA A 2 48.85 21.63 7.42
CA ALA A 2 49.45 20.30 7.64
C ALA A 2 48.99 19.72 8.98
N ASP A 3 48.55 18.47 9.14
CA ASP A 3 48.12 17.41 8.23
C ASP A 3 47.45 16.33 9.13
N ALA A 4 46.59 15.52 8.55
CA ALA A 4 46.28 14.11 8.91
C ALA A 4 46.01 13.67 10.37
N GLN A 5 44.80 13.15 10.61
CA GLN A 5 44.54 11.78 11.16
C GLN A 5 43.01 11.50 11.08
N CYS A 6 42.57 10.77 10.05
CA CYS A 6 42.32 9.32 10.04
C CYS A 6 40.97 8.87 10.62
N TRP A 7 40.04 8.58 9.71
CA TRP A 7 39.20 7.37 9.67
C TRP A 7 38.72 6.77 11.01
N HIS A 8 37.53 7.19 11.46
CA HIS A 8 36.64 6.36 12.25
C HIS A 8 35.37 6.03 11.45
N VAL A 9 35.54 5.12 10.49
CA VAL A 9 34.45 4.35 9.88
C VAL A 9 34.36 3.06 10.68
N PHE A 10 33.39 2.93 11.58
CA PHE A 10 32.78 1.69 12.07
C PHE A 10 31.90 2.03 13.29
N HIS A 11 30.70 2.54 13.03
CA HIS A 11 29.59 2.38 13.97
C HIS A 11 28.49 1.61 13.25
N ILE A 12 28.65 0.27 13.29
CA ILE A 12 27.59 -0.69 13.01
C ILE A 12 26.45 -0.37 13.99
N CYS A 13 25.25 -0.06 13.49
CA CYS A 13 24.08 0.16 14.34
C CYS A 13 23.64 -1.18 14.96
N PRO A 14 23.83 -1.41 16.28
CA PRO A 14 23.63 -2.72 16.90
C PRO A 14 22.14 -3.02 17.19
N ARG A 15 21.22 -2.06 16.98
CA ARG A 15 19.82 -2.19 17.45
C ARG A 15 18.96 -3.13 16.61
N PHE A 16 19.16 -3.18 15.29
CA PHE A 16 18.40 -4.09 14.42
C PHE A 16 18.85 -5.55 14.61
N PHE A 17 20.16 -5.80 14.69
CA PHE A 17 20.70 -7.14 14.96
C PHE A 17 20.51 -7.60 16.40
N ARG A 18 20.63 -6.74 17.43
CA ARG A 18 20.35 -7.14 18.84
C ARG A 18 18.89 -7.53 19.07
N HIS A 19 17.93 -6.87 18.40
CA HIS A 19 16.53 -7.29 18.47
C HIS A 19 16.26 -8.58 17.70
N PHE A 20 16.97 -8.83 16.60
CA PHE A 20 16.84 -10.07 15.83
C PHE A 20 17.45 -11.28 16.56
N THR A 21 18.62 -11.13 17.19
CA THR A 21 19.26 -12.20 17.98
C THR A 21 18.56 -12.46 19.32
N SER A 22 18.03 -11.43 19.97
CA SER A 22 17.19 -11.58 21.18
C SER A 22 15.84 -12.26 20.91
N CYS A 23 15.30 -12.16 19.69
CA CYS A 23 14.08 -12.88 19.29
C CYS A 23 14.35 -14.36 19.04
N LEU A 24 15.52 -14.72 18.50
CA LEU A 24 15.92 -16.12 18.31
C LEU A 24 16.15 -16.85 19.65
N SER A 25 16.69 -16.15 20.67
CA SER A 25 16.83 -16.71 22.02
C SER A 25 15.51 -16.76 22.81
N GLY A 26 14.53 -15.91 22.47
CA GLY A 26 13.19 -15.96 23.07
C GLY A 26 12.34 -17.14 22.58
N MET A 27 12.51 -17.58 21.33
CA MET A 27 11.77 -18.72 20.77
C MET A 27 12.25 -20.08 21.30
N SER A 28 13.50 -20.20 21.78
CA SER A 28 13.99 -21.44 22.39
C SER A 28 13.47 -21.67 23.82
N ASN A 29 13.10 -20.61 24.55
CA ASN A 29 12.70 -20.70 25.96
C ASN A 29 11.19 -20.90 26.19
N VAL A 30 10.36 -20.78 25.15
CA VAL A 30 8.92 -21.06 25.23
C VAL A 30 8.63 -22.55 25.00
N ALA A 31 9.55 -23.30 24.38
CA ALA A 31 9.40 -24.73 24.12
C ALA A 31 9.78 -25.66 25.31
N THR A 32 10.29 -25.12 26.41
CA THR A 32 10.87 -25.92 27.52
C THR A 32 10.14 -25.79 28.86
N SER A 33 8.99 -25.10 28.94
CA SER A 33 8.26 -24.92 30.21
C SER A 33 7.10 -25.90 30.48
N GLU A 34 6.85 -26.88 29.61
CA GLU A 34 5.71 -27.83 29.76
C GLU A 34 6.08 -29.29 30.07
N LEU A 35 7.32 -29.58 30.48
CA LEU A 35 7.73 -30.94 30.84
C LEU A 35 8.51 -30.99 32.17
N GLN A 36 7.81 -30.74 33.28
CA GLN A 36 8.27 -31.19 34.61
C GLN A 36 7.09 -31.64 35.46
N HIS A 37 6.88 -32.96 35.54
CA HIS A 37 6.49 -33.66 36.79
C HIS A 37 6.54 -35.18 36.59
N ARG A 38 7.61 -35.81 37.07
CA ARG A 38 7.59 -37.02 37.94
C ARG A 38 9.02 -37.51 38.19
N GLN A 39 9.35 -37.67 39.47
CA GLN A 39 10.67 -38.00 40.04
C GLN A 39 10.54 -39.34 40.77
N MET A 40 11.49 -40.27 40.59
CA MET A 40 12.38 -40.92 41.61
C MET A 40 12.32 -42.47 41.51
N PRO A 41 13.24 -43.27 42.13
CA PRO A 41 14.72 -43.15 42.23
C PRO A 41 15.48 -44.52 42.13
N SER A 42 16.84 -44.52 41.98
CA SER A 42 17.82 -45.29 42.81
C SER A 42 19.17 -45.67 42.13
N LYS A 43 20.24 -44.99 42.60
CA LYS A 43 21.64 -45.37 43.00
C LYS A 43 22.44 -46.62 42.47
N PRO A 44 23.81 -46.62 42.63
CA PRO A 44 24.81 -47.12 41.66
C PRO A 44 25.72 -48.28 42.15
N VAL A 45 26.50 -48.90 41.24
CA VAL A 45 27.71 -49.72 41.54
C VAL A 45 28.78 -49.55 40.44
N ALA A 46 30.05 -49.63 40.83
CA ALA A 46 31.27 -49.31 40.09
C ALA A 46 32.12 -50.52 39.67
N ALA A 47 33.13 -50.23 38.82
CA ALA A 47 34.37 -50.96 38.48
C ALA A 47 34.21 -52.14 37.47
N THR A 48 35.10 -52.44 36.51
CA THR A 48 36.54 -52.19 36.24
C THR A 48 36.80 -52.27 34.73
N GLY A 49 37.81 -51.57 34.22
CA GLY A 49 38.01 -51.36 32.77
C GLY A 49 38.77 -52.43 32.00
N VAL A 50 38.78 -52.24 30.67
CA VAL A 50 39.80 -52.65 29.69
C VAL A 50 39.76 -51.60 28.57
N SER A 51 40.92 -51.08 28.19
CA SER A 51 41.12 -50.17 27.07
C SER A 51 40.87 -50.87 25.73
N MET A 52 39.86 -50.42 24.98
CA MET A 52 39.76 -50.64 23.53
C MET A 52 39.18 -49.39 22.86
N VAL A 53 39.80 -49.06 21.74
CA VAL A 53 39.60 -47.97 20.76
C VAL A 53 38.13 -47.52 20.63
N ASP A 54 37.90 -46.22 20.78
CA ASP A 54 36.60 -45.54 20.62
C ASP A 54 35.97 -45.79 19.24
N GLU A 55 34.79 -46.42 19.22
CA GLU A 55 33.87 -46.45 18.09
C GLU A 55 33.07 -45.13 18.03
N ALA A 56 33.12 -44.45 16.89
CA ALA A 56 32.34 -43.26 16.60
C ALA A 56 30.82 -43.56 16.61
N THR A 57 30.07 -42.89 17.49
CA THR A 57 28.62 -43.14 17.69
C THR A 57 27.70 -42.08 17.09
N THR A 58 28.22 -41.13 16.30
CA THR A 58 27.39 -40.17 15.57
C THR A 58 27.73 -40.10 14.08
N PHE A 59 26.70 -39.86 13.25
CA PHE A 59 26.84 -39.66 11.79
C PHE A 59 27.85 -38.55 11.44
N PHE A 60 28.02 -37.57 12.33
CA PHE A 60 28.95 -36.46 12.16
C PHE A 60 30.42 -36.85 12.40
N ASP A 61 30.69 -37.79 13.32
CA ASP A 61 32.04 -38.32 13.56
C ASP A 61 32.52 -39.26 12.43
N TRP A 62 31.59 -39.99 11.79
CA TRP A 62 31.90 -40.76 10.58
C TRP A 62 32.27 -39.86 9.40
N ALA A 63 31.56 -38.73 9.24
CA ALA A 63 31.77 -37.78 8.14
C ALA A 63 33.07 -36.96 8.26
N SER A 64 33.54 -36.66 9.48
CA SER A 64 34.80 -35.92 9.66
C SER A 64 36.05 -36.76 9.39
N ASN A 65 36.00 -38.07 9.63
CA ASN A 65 37.15 -38.96 9.50
C ASN A 65 37.48 -39.41 8.06
N GLN A 66 36.62 -39.11 7.08
CA GLN A 66 36.81 -39.51 5.67
C GLN A 66 37.43 -38.42 4.79
N GLY A 67 37.64 -37.20 5.30
CA GLY A 67 38.32 -36.13 4.55
C GLY A 67 37.60 -35.62 3.30
N VAL A 68 36.27 -35.79 3.20
CA VAL A 68 35.45 -35.38 2.05
C VAL A 68 34.45 -34.29 2.47
N SER A 69 34.17 -33.31 1.60
CA SER A 69 33.27 -32.20 1.96
C SER A 69 31.82 -32.67 2.14
N PHE A 70 31.10 -32.10 3.12
CA PHE A 70 29.68 -32.38 3.42
C PHE A 70 28.77 -32.37 2.16
N TRP A 71 29.03 -31.46 1.23
CA TRP A 71 28.26 -31.31 -0.01
C TRP A 71 28.47 -32.44 -1.01
N GLU A 72 29.61 -33.12 -0.93
CA GLU A 72 29.96 -34.24 -1.81
C GLU A 72 29.25 -35.53 -1.39
N VAL A 73 29.06 -35.71 -0.08
CA VAL A 73 28.25 -36.81 0.50
C VAL A 73 26.76 -36.61 0.21
N VAL A 74 26.26 -35.39 0.33
CA VAL A 74 24.86 -35.06 0.01
C VAL A 74 24.60 -35.23 -1.49
N ALA A 75 25.52 -34.84 -2.37
CA ALA A 75 25.39 -34.98 -3.82
C ALA A 75 25.34 -36.46 -4.28
N ARG A 76 26.10 -37.35 -3.61
CA ARG A 76 26.07 -38.80 -3.90
C ARG A 76 24.79 -39.49 -3.43
N ASN A 77 24.12 -38.97 -2.40
CA ASN A 77 22.89 -39.57 -1.86
C ASN A 77 21.63 -39.32 -2.71
N PHE A 78 21.66 -38.38 -3.65
CA PHE A 78 20.50 -38.10 -4.51
C PHE A 78 20.49 -38.88 -5.84
N THR A 79 21.47 -39.77 -6.09
CA THR A 79 21.64 -40.39 -7.41
C THR A 79 21.56 -41.92 -7.48
N ALA A 80 21.26 -42.66 -6.41
CA ALA A 80 21.04 -44.12 -6.51
C ALA A 80 19.97 -44.68 -5.56
N HIS A 81 19.16 -45.62 -6.04
CA HIS A 81 18.28 -46.48 -5.23
C HIS A 81 18.97 -47.83 -4.99
N GLY A 82 19.35 -48.16 -3.75
CA GLY A 82 19.92 -49.48 -3.42
C GLY A 82 20.42 -49.62 -1.97
N ARG A 83 20.29 -50.83 -1.39
CA ARG A 83 20.39 -51.20 0.05
C ARG A 83 21.74 -50.94 0.75
N PHE A 84 21.65 -50.70 2.06
CA PHE A 84 22.75 -50.59 3.03
C PHE A 84 23.48 -51.93 3.30
N GLY A 85 24.82 -51.90 3.32
CA GLY A 85 25.71 -52.98 3.79
C GLY A 85 27.08 -52.98 3.10
N PRO A 86 28.17 -53.49 3.72
CA PRO A 86 29.52 -53.42 3.16
C PRO A 86 29.81 -54.63 2.26
N VAL A 87 30.09 -54.43 0.98
CA VAL A 87 30.74 -55.45 0.13
C VAL A 87 31.50 -54.80 -1.04
N PRO A 88 32.45 -55.50 -1.69
CA PRO A 88 33.78 -55.00 -1.97
C PRO A 88 33.91 -54.58 -3.44
N ILE A 89 35.00 -53.88 -3.73
CA ILE A 89 35.37 -53.44 -5.07
C ILE A 89 35.65 -54.67 -5.94
N THR A 90 34.87 -54.86 -7.01
CA THR A 90 35.29 -55.66 -8.16
C THR A 90 34.97 -54.96 -9.48
N ASN A 91 35.97 -54.98 -10.35
CA ASN A 91 36.11 -54.27 -11.61
C ASN A 91 35.13 -54.68 -12.71
N ASN A 92 34.88 -53.70 -13.59
CA ASN A 92 34.54 -53.83 -15.02
C ASN A 92 33.30 -54.62 -15.42
N VAL A 93 32.27 -53.94 -15.95
CA VAL A 93 31.71 -54.22 -17.29
C VAL A 93 31.02 -52.94 -17.82
N LYS A 94 31.40 -52.51 -19.02
CA LYS A 94 30.70 -51.51 -19.85
C LYS A 94 29.44 -52.13 -20.44
N LEU A 95 28.31 -51.43 -20.35
CA LEU A 95 27.19 -51.59 -21.28
C LEU A 95 26.60 -50.21 -21.60
N LEU A 96 26.68 -49.86 -22.88
CA LEU A 96 26.10 -48.68 -23.50
C LEU A 96 24.57 -48.83 -23.54
N GLN A 97 23.86 -47.85 -22.98
CA GLN A 97 22.52 -47.53 -23.46
C GLN A 97 22.28 -46.02 -23.35
N GLN A 98 21.87 -45.48 -24.50
CA GLN A 98 21.64 -44.09 -24.80
C GLN A 98 20.27 -43.69 -24.26
N GLU A 99 20.23 -42.86 -23.23
CA GLU A 99 19.00 -42.21 -22.72
C GLU A 99 19.18 -40.69 -22.83
N GLU A 100 18.40 -40.06 -23.69
CA GLU A 100 18.27 -38.61 -23.76
C GLU A 100 17.65 -38.08 -22.45
N ARG A 101 18.48 -37.49 -21.59
CA ARG A 101 18.03 -36.66 -20.46
C ARG A 101 18.40 -35.22 -20.73
N LEU A 102 17.39 -34.34 -20.82
CA LEU A 102 17.60 -32.89 -20.71
C LEU A 102 18.12 -32.58 -19.30
N ASP A 103 19.43 -32.49 -19.15
CA ASP A 103 20.09 -31.92 -17.97
C ASP A 103 19.91 -30.40 -17.96
N LEU A 104 18.76 -29.94 -17.45
CA LEU A 104 18.38 -28.53 -17.39
C LEU A 104 18.65 -27.91 -16.01
N LEU A 105 19.72 -28.36 -15.34
CA LEU A 105 20.22 -27.74 -14.11
C LEU A 105 21.72 -27.49 -14.25
N LEU A 106 22.08 -26.20 -14.32
CA LEU A 106 23.47 -25.74 -14.32
C LEU A 106 24.15 -26.21 -13.03
N SER A 107 25.38 -26.72 -13.13
CA SER A 107 26.20 -27.03 -11.96
C SER A 107 26.44 -25.75 -11.13
N PRO A 108 26.75 -25.85 -9.82
CA PRO A 108 27.11 -24.68 -9.01
C PRO A 108 28.24 -23.83 -9.61
N THR A 109 29.19 -24.46 -10.30
CA THR A 109 30.28 -23.79 -11.02
C THR A 109 29.79 -23.07 -12.28
N GLN A 110 28.87 -23.67 -13.04
CA GLN A 110 28.23 -23.05 -14.19
C GLN A 110 27.29 -21.90 -13.78
N PHE A 111 26.62 -22.02 -12.63
CA PHE A 111 25.81 -20.95 -12.04
C PHE A 111 26.69 -19.80 -11.53
N GLY A 112 27.83 -20.11 -10.90
CA GLY A 112 28.86 -19.13 -10.53
C GLY A 112 29.45 -18.39 -11.73
N LEU A 113 29.75 -19.11 -12.81
CA LEU A 113 30.20 -18.53 -14.08
C LEU A 113 29.12 -17.68 -14.75
N LEU A 114 27.87 -18.14 -14.77
CA LEU A 114 26.75 -17.41 -15.36
C LEU A 114 26.45 -16.13 -14.57
N SER A 115 26.40 -16.21 -13.23
CA SER A 115 26.20 -15.06 -12.36
C SER A 115 27.38 -14.08 -12.44
N GLY A 116 28.62 -14.57 -12.50
CA GLY A 116 29.82 -13.75 -12.74
C GLY A 116 29.83 -13.08 -14.11
N LEU A 117 29.43 -13.78 -15.17
CA LEU A 117 29.30 -13.24 -16.53
C LEU A 117 28.19 -12.18 -16.59
N VAL A 118 27.04 -12.43 -15.96
CA VAL A 118 25.94 -11.46 -15.88
C VAL A 118 26.39 -10.22 -15.10
N LEU A 119 27.10 -10.39 -13.99
CA LEU A 119 27.65 -9.28 -13.20
C LEU A 119 28.70 -8.50 -14.00
N PHE A 120 29.58 -9.18 -14.72
CA PHE A 120 30.59 -8.58 -15.60
C PHE A 120 29.95 -7.82 -16.77
N LEU A 121 28.98 -8.40 -17.46
CA LEU A 121 28.24 -7.76 -18.54
C LEU A 121 27.43 -6.56 -18.02
N PHE A 122 26.87 -6.66 -16.82
CA PHE A 122 26.19 -5.56 -16.15
C PHE A 122 27.15 -4.43 -15.78
N LEU A 123 28.31 -4.74 -15.19
CA LEU A 123 29.36 -3.76 -14.89
C LEU A 123 29.87 -3.10 -16.17
N ARG A 124 30.15 -3.89 -17.20
CA ARG A 124 30.62 -3.40 -18.51
C ARG A 124 29.58 -2.50 -19.17
N HIS A 125 28.29 -2.87 -19.13
CA HIS A 125 27.21 -2.03 -19.62
C HIS A 125 27.10 -0.73 -18.82
N LYS A 126 27.28 -0.79 -17.49
CA LYS A 126 27.30 0.40 -16.63
C LYS A 126 28.49 1.31 -16.91
N ILE A 127 29.69 0.76 -17.11
CA ILE A 127 30.89 1.51 -17.46
C ILE A 127 30.71 2.16 -18.84
N ALA A 128 30.17 1.42 -19.81
CA ALA A 128 29.91 1.94 -21.15
C ALA A 128 28.84 3.06 -21.13
N ARG A 129 27.75 2.86 -20.40
CA ARG A 129 26.69 3.86 -20.23
C ARG A 129 27.14 5.06 -19.42
N TRP A 130 27.96 4.85 -18.39
CA TRP A 130 28.60 5.93 -17.63
C TRP A 130 29.52 6.77 -18.54
N LYS A 131 30.23 6.11 -19.47
CA LYS A 131 31.09 6.75 -20.48
C LYS A 131 30.28 7.52 -21.54
N GLU A 132 29.14 6.99 -21.98
CA GLU A 132 28.20 7.68 -22.90
C GLU A 132 27.43 8.82 -22.22
N GLU A 133 27.02 8.65 -20.96
CA GLU A 133 26.38 9.70 -20.17
C GLU A 133 27.39 10.83 -19.82
N HIS A 134 28.69 10.51 -19.65
CA HIS A 134 29.76 11.50 -19.49
C HIS A 134 30.16 12.23 -20.78
N SER A 135 29.95 11.63 -21.96
CA SER A 135 30.29 12.29 -23.23
C SER A 135 29.24 13.30 -23.70
N HIS A 136 28.01 13.25 -23.18
CA HIS A 136 26.90 14.09 -23.64
C HIS A 136 26.26 15.03 -22.60
N LEU A 137 26.69 15.02 -21.34
CA LEU A 137 26.15 15.91 -20.30
C LEU A 137 27.25 16.80 -19.70
N LYS A 138 27.02 18.11 -19.78
CA LYS A 138 27.70 19.14 -18.97
C LYS A 138 27.75 18.67 -17.51
N ILE A 139 28.97 18.47 -17.00
CA ILE A 139 29.37 18.37 -15.59
C ILE A 139 28.22 18.04 -14.62
N ALA A 140 28.06 16.77 -14.27
CA ALA A 140 27.23 16.34 -13.15
C ALA A 140 27.70 17.04 -11.87
N SER A 141 26.77 17.54 -11.07
CA SER A 141 27.09 18.22 -9.81
C SER A 141 27.87 17.29 -8.87
N LYS A 142 28.70 17.84 -7.97
CA LYS A 142 29.43 17.04 -6.96
C LYS A 142 28.48 16.15 -6.13
N ASP A 143 27.23 16.56 -5.97
CA ASP A 143 26.23 15.84 -5.20
C ASP A 143 25.69 14.60 -5.93
N ASP A 144 25.58 14.64 -7.27
CA ASP A 144 25.19 13.48 -8.08
C ASP A 144 26.25 12.38 -8.06
N LEU A 145 27.53 12.77 -8.09
CA LEU A 145 28.64 11.83 -7.98
C LEU A 145 28.64 11.14 -6.60
N ARG A 146 28.47 11.91 -5.53
CA ARG A 146 28.37 11.38 -4.16
C ARG A 146 27.22 10.39 -4.02
N ARG A 147 26.04 10.72 -4.55
CA ARG A 147 24.87 9.83 -4.51
C ARG A 147 25.09 8.55 -5.30
N THR A 148 25.76 8.64 -6.45
CA THR A 148 26.10 7.47 -7.27
C THR A 148 27.07 6.54 -6.56
N VAL A 149 28.15 7.09 -5.98
CA VAL A 149 29.13 6.32 -5.19
C VAL A 149 28.46 5.68 -3.97
N TYR A 150 27.63 6.43 -3.24
CA TYR A 150 26.88 5.91 -2.09
C TYR A 150 25.95 4.75 -2.48
N THR A 151 25.22 4.88 -3.59
CA THR A 151 24.34 3.81 -4.10
C THR A 151 25.15 2.56 -4.46
N PHE A 152 26.33 2.76 -5.07
CA PHE A 152 27.21 1.65 -5.44
C PHE A 152 27.75 0.92 -4.20
N LEU A 153 28.24 1.66 -3.20
CA LEU A 153 28.78 1.08 -1.96
C LEU A 153 27.73 0.29 -1.18
N THR A 154 26.53 0.86 -1.01
CA THR A 154 25.41 0.17 -0.33
C THR A 154 24.95 -1.07 -1.10
N PHE A 155 25.04 -1.05 -2.44
CA PHE A 155 24.77 -2.23 -3.25
C PHE A 155 25.82 -3.34 -3.06
N LEU A 156 27.12 -3.00 -2.97
CA LEU A 156 28.17 -3.97 -2.67
C LEU A 156 27.98 -4.62 -1.30
N GLU A 157 27.65 -3.82 -0.28
CA GLU A 157 27.31 -4.33 1.05
C GLU A 157 26.11 -5.30 1.00
N PHE A 158 25.06 -4.94 0.26
CA PHE A 158 23.91 -5.80 0.06
C PHE A 158 24.27 -7.12 -0.62
N LEU A 159 25.16 -7.13 -1.63
CA LEU A 159 25.58 -8.37 -2.28
C LEU A 159 26.22 -9.35 -1.29
N VAL A 160 27.04 -8.86 -0.36
CA VAL A 160 27.66 -9.67 0.70
C VAL A 160 26.61 -10.25 1.66
N ILE A 161 25.60 -9.46 2.04
CA ILE A 161 24.57 -9.88 3.01
C ILE A 161 23.43 -10.69 2.35
N SER A 162 23.27 -10.60 1.03
CA SER A 162 22.14 -11.17 0.28
C SER A 162 21.94 -12.68 0.44
N PRO A 163 22.97 -13.56 0.53
CA PRO A 163 22.76 -15.00 0.73
C PRO A 163 22.11 -15.31 2.07
N LEU A 164 22.47 -14.57 3.12
CA LEU A 164 21.88 -14.70 4.46
C LEU A 164 20.41 -14.23 4.44
N LEU A 165 20.14 -13.06 3.84
CA LEU A 165 18.77 -12.56 3.71
C LEU A 165 17.88 -13.52 2.91
N LEU A 166 18.40 -14.09 1.82
CA LEU A 166 17.68 -15.06 1.01
C LEU A 166 17.35 -16.31 1.82
N THR A 167 18.30 -16.83 2.61
CA THR A 167 18.09 -17.99 3.48
C THR A 167 16.99 -17.72 4.52
N ILE A 168 16.98 -16.53 5.13
CA ILE A 168 15.95 -16.11 6.07
C ILE A 168 14.57 -16.05 5.38
N LEU A 169 14.49 -15.40 4.20
CA LEU A 169 13.24 -15.29 3.44
C LEU A 169 12.70 -16.65 3.00
N LEU A 170 13.57 -17.56 2.55
CA LEU A 170 13.18 -18.93 2.21
C LEU A 170 12.67 -19.70 3.42
N THR A 171 13.30 -19.52 4.58
CA THR A 171 12.85 -20.15 5.84
C THR A 171 11.43 -19.69 6.21
N PHE A 172 11.16 -18.38 6.16
CA PHE A 172 9.81 -17.86 6.40
C PHE A 172 8.81 -18.30 5.34
N GLN A 173 9.23 -18.43 4.08
CA GLN A 173 8.37 -18.95 3.02
C GLN A 173 8.00 -20.42 3.27
N MET A 174 8.95 -21.25 3.71
CA MET A 174 8.68 -22.64 4.09
C MET A 174 7.74 -22.70 5.30
N TYR A 175 7.99 -21.89 6.33
CA TYR A 175 7.11 -21.80 7.49
C TYR A 175 5.68 -21.38 7.08
N ARG A 176 5.54 -20.37 6.22
CA ARG A 176 4.25 -19.93 5.68
C ARG A 176 3.50 -21.05 4.94
N ILE A 177 4.20 -21.88 4.15
CA ILE A 177 3.59 -23.03 3.47
C ILE A 177 3.10 -24.08 4.48
N VAL A 178 3.87 -24.35 5.54
CA VAL A 178 3.47 -25.25 6.63
C VAL A 178 2.22 -24.72 7.31
N ILE A 179 2.19 -23.44 7.69
CA ILE A 179 1.03 -22.81 8.32
C ILE A 179 -0.19 -22.84 7.40
N GLN A 180 -0.03 -22.54 6.11
CA GLN A 180 -1.12 -22.62 5.13
C GLN A 180 -1.72 -24.03 5.10
N THR A 181 -0.89 -25.07 5.06
CA THR A 181 -1.34 -26.47 5.07
C THR A 181 -2.10 -26.80 6.36
N ILE A 182 -1.58 -26.38 7.51
CA ILE A 182 -2.23 -26.60 8.82
C ILE A 182 -3.60 -25.90 8.87
N LEU A 183 -3.69 -24.64 8.45
CA LEU A 183 -4.95 -23.88 8.45
C LEU A 183 -5.96 -24.45 7.45
N GLN A 184 -5.49 -24.88 6.29
CA GLN A 184 -6.32 -25.57 5.30
C GLN A 184 -6.88 -26.88 5.86
N HIS A 185 -6.11 -27.63 6.63
CA HIS A 185 -6.59 -28.85 7.30
C HIS A 185 -7.61 -28.53 8.40
N ARG A 186 -7.36 -27.52 9.26
CA ARG A 186 -8.25 -27.15 10.36
C ARG A 186 -9.61 -26.60 9.90
N HIS A 187 -9.61 -25.75 8.88
CA HIS A 187 -10.83 -25.07 8.41
C HIS A 187 -11.45 -25.73 7.17
N GLY A 188 -10.77 -26.70 6.54
CA GLY A 188 -11.25 -27.42 5.37
C GLY A 188 -11.66 -26.48 4.24
N LYS A 189 -12.87 -26.69 3.69
CA LYS A 189 -13.44 -25.87 2.60
C LYS A 189 -13.66 -24.40 2.94
N HIS A 190 -13.67 -24.07 4.24
CA HIS A 190 -13.89 -22.71 4.72
C HIS A 190 -12.64 -21.84 4.66
N PHE A 191 -11.46 -22.45 4.54
CA PHE A 191 -10.22 -21.72 4.31
C PHE A 191 -10.19 -21.15 2.88
N LYS A 192 -10.07 -19.82 2.74
CA LYS A 192 -10.02 -19.13 1.43
C LYS A 192 -8.63 -18.61 1.06
N GLY A 193 -7.62 -19.02 1.82
CA GLY A 193 -6.23 -18.63 1.60
C GLY A 193 -5.72 -17.66 2.65
N LEU A 194 -4.39 -17.58 2.76
CA LEU A 194 -3.72 -16.53 3.51
C LEU A 194 -3.97 -15.17 2.85
N LEU A 195 -3.94 -14.10 3.65
CA LEU A 195 -4.04 -12.74 3.10
C LEU A 195 -2.86 -12.43 2.17
N ASP A 196 -3.14 -11.64 1.12
CA ASP A 196 -2.12 -11.08 0.25
C ASP A 196 -1.27 -10.05 1.01
N GLY A 197 -0.02 -9.83 0.58
CA GLY A 197 0.92 -8.97 1.32
C GLY A 197 0.36 -7.58 1.62
N ALA A 198 -0.24 -6.92 0.64
CA ALA A 198 -0.75 -5.56 0.83
C ALA A 198 -2.00 -5.56 1.73
N ASP A 199 -2.78 -6.65 1.74
CA ASP A 199 -3.91 -6.82 2.65
C ASP A 199 -3.42 -7.04 4.08
N VAL A 200 -2.31 -7.75 4.28
CA VAL A 200 -1.67 -7.97 5.59
C VAL A 200 -1.20 -6.65 6.22
N VAL A 201 -0.64 -5.72 5.42
CA VAL A 201 -0.22 -4.40 5.94
C VAL A 201 -1.36 -3.69 6.66
N TRP A 202 -2.57 -3.79 6.12
CA TRP A 202 -3.77 -3.17 6.68
C TRP A 202 -4.47 -4.03 7.72
N ALA A 203 -4.24 -5.35 7.71
CA ALA A 203 -4.77 -6.27 8.71
C ALA A 203 -4.05 -6.14 10.06
N ILE A 204 -2.81 -5.66 10.05
CA ILE A 204 -2.06 -5.37 11.27
C ILE A 204 -2.54 -4.06 11.84
N GLU A 205 -3.47 -4.18 12.78
CA GLU A 205 -4.12 -3.06 13.44
C GLU A 205 -3.59 -2.93 14.88
N ASP A 206 -3.33 -1.69 15.30
CA ASP A 206 -3.27 -1.29 16.70
C ASP A 206 -4.58 -0.54 17.02
N GLN A 207 -4.94 -0.37 18.30
CA GLN A 207 -6.18 0.35 18.68
C GLN A 207 -6.25 1.77 18.08
N ASN A 208 -5.10 2.43 17.89
CA ASN A 208 -4.96 3.77 17.30
C ASN A 208 -5.00 3.78 15.77
N SER A 209 -4.94 2.64 15.11
CA SER A 209 -4.54 2.53 13.71
C SER A 209 -5.29 1.38 13.04
N ARG A 210 -6.62 1.42 13.12
CA ARG A 210 -7.48 0.49 12.39
C ARG A 210 -7.43 0.79 10.90
N GLY A 211 -7.41 -0.23 10.06
CA GLY A 211 -7.40 -0.16 8.61
C GLY A 211 -8.74 0.29 8.03
N MET A 212 -9.47 1.20 8.67
CA MET A 212 -10.80 1.62 8.28
C MET A 212 -10.79 2.79 7.28
N ILE A 213 -11.43 2.58 6.14
CA ILE A 213 -11.82 3.65 5.20
C ILE A 213 -13.30 3.94 5.43
N ASN A 214 -13.63 5.22 5.63
CA ASN A 214 -15.02 5.67 5.73
C ASN A 214 -15.33 6.58 4.54
N ILE A 215 -16.42 6.30 3.83
CA ILE A 215 -16.87 7.05 2.65
C ILE A 215 -18.28 7.55 2.95
N MET A 216 -18.43 8.86 3.05
CA MET A 216 -19.70 9.53 3.27
C MET A 216 -20.21 10.08 1.93
N ALA A 217 -21.50 9.92 1.65
CA ALA A 217 -22.21 10.58 0.58
C ALA A 217 -23.59 11.02 1.07
N ASN A 218 -24.21 11.98 0.39
CA ASN A 218 -25.55 12.46 0.72
C ASN A 218 -26.53 12.13 -0.40
N VAL A 219 -27.77 11.79 -0.02
CA VAL A 219 -28.92 11.81 -0.92
C VAL A 219 -29.75 13.05 -0.61
N GLU A 220 -30.11 13.79 -1.65
CA GLU A 220 -30.90 15.02 -1.52
C GLU A 220 -32.39 14.80 -1.83
N GLU A 221 -33.22 15.55 -1.12
CA GLU A 221 -34.67 15.65 -1.32
C GLU A 221 -35.10 17.12 -1.30
N PRO A 222 -35.89 17.59 -2.28
CA PRO A 222 -36.47 18.94 -2.24
C PRO A 222 -37.35 19.12 -1.01
N PHE A 223 -37.21 20.26 -0.33
CA PHE A 223 -37.95 20.58 0.87
C PHE A 223 -39.10 21.57 0.59
N THR A 224 -40.33 21.12 0.79
CA THR A 224 -41.54 21.95 0.73
C THR A 224 -41.96 22.39 2.12
N ASP A 225 -42.26 21.44 3.00
CA ASP A 225 -42.63 21.67 4.39
C ASP A 225 -42.21 20.49 5.27
N TRP A 226 -42.33 20.67 6.59
CA TRP A 226 -41.99 19.62 7.55
C TRP A 226 -43.10 18.58 7.76
N THR A 227 -44.27 18.75 7.15
CA THR A 227 -45.37 17.77 7.21
C THR A 227 -45.17 16.64 6.20
N SER A 228 -44.47 16.91 5.09
CA SER A 228 -44.09 15.92 4.09
C SER A 228 -42.87 15.07 4.47
N VAL A 229 -42.18 15.40 5.57
CA VAL A 229 -40.97 14.69 6.02
C VAL A 229 -41.37 13.56 6.97
N ASP A 230 -41.57 12.36 6.43
CA ASP A 230 -41.98 11.16 7.17
C ASP A 230 -40.81 10.17 7.41
N GLY A 231 -39.60 10.49 6.95
CA GLY A 231 -38.43 9.61 7.02
C GLY A 231 -38.49 8.41 6.06
N SER A 232 -39.47 8.38 5.14
CA SER A 232 -39.62 7.31 4.15
C SER A 232 -38.39 7.17 3.27
N ILE A 233 -37.70 8.27 2.91
CA ILE A 233 -36.53 8.23 2.03
C ILE A 233 -35.37 7.42 2.63
N SER A 234 -35.07 7.58 3.92
CA SER A 234 -34.03 6.79 4.59
C SER A 234 -34.38 5.31 4.61
N ALA A 235 -35.65 4.98 4.86
CA ALA A 235 -36.14 3.61 4.82
C ALA A 235 -36.07 3.01 3.42
N VAL A 236 -36.46 3.78 2.41
CA VAL A 236 -36.41 3.42 0.99
C VAL A 236 -34.97 3.17 0.54
N ILE A 237 -34.03 4.04 0.89
CA ILE A 237 -32.60 3.86 0.61
C ILE A 237 -32.07 2.59 1.29
N LEU A 238 -32.35 2.41 2.58
CA LEU A 238 -31.91 1.24 3.34
C LEU A 238 -32.42 -0.06 2.71
N LEU A 239 -33.72 -0.14 2.43
CA LEU A 239 -34.35 -1.31 1.82
C LEU A 239 -33.82 -1.56 0.41
N THR A 240 -33.61 -0.50 -0.39
CA THR A 240 -33.01 -0.62 -1.72
C THR A 240 -31.60 -1.17 -1.67
N LEU A 241 -30.76 -0.68 -0.75
CA LEU A 241 -29.41 -1.18 -0.55
C LEU A 241 -29.44 -2.66 -0.13
N ARG A 242 -30.27 -3.03 0.84
CA ARG A 242 -30.44 -4.43 1.29
C ARG A 242 -30.88 -5.34 0.16
N LYS A 243 -31.92 -4.97 -0.58
CA LYS A 243 -32.42 -5.73 -1.74
C LYS A 243 -31.35 -5.88 -2.81
N ARG A 244 -30.58 -4.83 -3.09
CA ARG A 244 -29.56 -4.82 -4.15
C ARG A 244 -28.37 -5.68 -3.78
N ILE A 245 -27.82 -5.54 -2.58
CA ILE A 245 -26.69 -6.35 -2.13
C ILE A 245 -27.12 -7.82 -2.05
N SER A 246 -28.29 -8.11 -1.50
CA SER A 246 -28.81 -9.49 -1.44
C SER A 246 -28.98 -10.10 -2.83
N SER A 247 -29.60 -9.38 -3.77
CA SER A 247 -29.89 -9.91 -5.11
C SER A 247 -28.70 -9.95 -6.05
N ARG A 248 -27.72 -9.06 -5.92
CA ARG A 248 -26.57 -8.96 -6.84
C ARG A 248 -25.29 -9.58 -6.29
N LEU A 249 -25.08 -9.54 -4.98
CA LEU A 249 -23.79 -9.87 -4.36
C LEU A 249 -23.84 -11.13 -3.47
N MET A 250 -24.97 -11.43 -2.83
CA MET A 250 -25.08 -12.54 -1.86
C MET A 250 -25.74 -13.82 -2.41
N ARG A 251 -26.13 -13.87 -3.69
CA ARG A 251 -26.69 -15.08 -4.31
C ARG A 251 -25.63 -16.18 -4.45
N ASN A 252 -26.07 -17.39 -4.83
CA ASN A 252 -25.21 -18.58 -5.05
C ASN A 252 -23.96 -18.29 -5.89
N TYR A 253 -24.06 -17.39 -6.86
CA TYR A 253 -22.89 -16.82 -7.53
C TYR A 253 -22.55 -15.46 -6.92
N GLN A 254 -21.51 -15.42 -6.09
CA GLN A 254 -20.97 -14.18 -5.54
C GLN A 254 -19.91 -13.63 -6.50
N PRO A 255 -20.16 -12.52 -7.22
CA PRO A 255 -19.16 -11.96 -8.13
C PRO A 255 -17.92 -11.43 -7.40
N TYR A 256 -18.09 -11.06 -6.13
CA TYR A 256 -17.03 -10.53 -5.26
C TYR A 256 -17.04 -11.23 -3.90
N PRO A 257 -16.66 -12.52 -3.83
CA PRO A 257 -16.82 -13.34 -2.62
C PRO A 257 -16.01 -12.81 -1.43
N LYS A 258 -14.87 -12.15 -1.70
CA LYS A 258 -14.00 -11.52 -0.68
C LYS A 258 -14.74 -10.54 0.23
N MET A 259 -15.83 -9.93 -0.22
CA MET A 259 -16.66 -9.02 0.62
C MET A 259 -17.30 -9.73 1.81
N PHE A 260 -17.57 -11.02 1.68
CA PHE A 260 -18.30 -11.82 2.68
C PHE A 260 -17.37 -12.75 3.45
N TRP A 261 -16.06 -12.66 3.22
CA TRP A 261 -15.07 -13.40 3.98
C TRP A 261 -14.72 -12.65 5.27
N LYS A 262 -14.52 -13.42 6.34
CA LYS A 262 -13.95 -12.95 7.60
C LYS A 262 -12.44 -12.96 7.54
N ARG A 263 -11.84 -11.90 8.08
CA ARG A 263 -10.40 -11.78 8.33
C ARG A 263 -10.11 -12.37 9.70
N ASN A 264 -9.34 -13.45 9.74
CA ASN A 264 -8.93 -14.12 10.97
C ASN A 264 -7.41 -14.13 11.09
N VAL A 265 -6.92 -14.37 12.30
CA VAL A 265 -5.50 -14.59 12.58
C VAL A 265 -5.31 -15.86 13.39
N ALA A 266 -4.37 -16.70 12.98
CA ALA A 266 -3.98 -17.90 13.71
C ALA A 266 -2.52 -18.26 13.39
N LEU A 267 -1.80 -18.78 14.37
CA LEU A 267 -0.38 -19.16 14.23
C LEU A 267 0.50 -18.02 13.69
N GLY A 268 0.13 -16.78 13.98
CA GLY A 268 0.82 -15.58 13.53
C GLY A 268 0.54 -15.16 12.08
N TYR A 269 -0.39 -15.79 11.35
CA TYR A 269 -0.74 -15.39 9.99
C TYR A 269 -2.22 -15.06 9.85
N TYR A 270 -2.48 -14.02 9.04
CA TYR A 270 -3.83 -13.65 8.66
C TYR A 270 -4.34 -14.52 7.51
N PHE A 271 -5.59 -14.94 7.59
CA PHE A 271 -6.25 -15.71 6.55
C PHE A 271 -7.71 -15.34 6.37
N TRP A 272 -8.25 -15.65 5.20
CA TRP A 272 -9.65 -15.47 4.86
C TRP A 272 -10.44 -16.74 5.17
N SER A 273 -11.64 -16.58 5.72
CA SER A 273 -12.63 -17.65 5.83
C SER A 273 -14.00 -17.21 5.35
N ASP A 274 -14.81 -18.11 4.79
CA ASP A 274 -16.19 -17.83 4.39
C ASP A 274 -17.23 -18.11 5.49
N GLN A 275 -16.80 -18.39 6.72
CA GLN A 275 -17.67 -18.66 7.87
C GLN A 275 -18.28 -17.37 8.42
N SER A 276 -19.14 -16.73 7.63
CA SER A 276 -19.91 -15.57 8.05
C SER A 276 -21.37 -15.96 8.29
N GLU A 277 -21.85 -15.65 9.50
CA GLU A 277 -23.27 -15.79 9.88
C GLU A 277 -24.02 -14.46 9.68
N LEU A 278 -23.34 -13.44 9.15
CA LEU A 278 -23.91 -12.10 8.98
C LEU A 278 -24.94 -12.10 7.85
N THR A 279 -26.11 -11.57 8.17
CA THR A 279 -27.20 -11.28 7.23
C THR A 279 -27.00 -9.91 6.58
N VAL A 280 -27.79 -9.59 5.55
CA VAL A 280 -27.71 -8.25 4.93
C VAL A 280 -28.12 -7.14 5.90
N GLU A 281 -29.00 -7.47 6.85
CA GLU A 281 -29.45 -6.59 7.92
C GLU A 281 -28.32 -6.21 8.88
N ASP A 282 -27.36 -7.12 9.10
CA ASP A 282 -26.18 -6.84 9.93
C ASP A 282 -25.20 -5.90 9.23
N TYR A 283 -25.05 -6.06 7.91
CA TYR A 283 -24.18 -5.21 7.09
C TYR A 283 -24.76 -3.83 6.82
N ILE A 284 -26.09 -3.70 6.72
CA ILE A 284 -26.74 -2.45 6.30
C ILE A 284 -27.74 -2.03 7.37
N ARG A 285 -27.37 -1.01 8.15
CA ARG A 285 -28.08 -0.57 9.34
C ARG A 285 -28.36 0.93 9.27
N TYR A 286 -29.21 1.41 10.16
CA TYR A 286 -29.33 2.84 10.38
C TYR A 286 -28.11 3.35 11.16
N MET A 287 -27.72 4.58 10.86
CA MET A 287 -26.79 5.34 11.67
C MET A 287 -27.48 5.76 12.99
N ASP A 288 -26.70 5.88 14.05
CA ASP A 288 -27.20 6.37 15.33
C ASP A 288 -27.85 7.74 15.20
N THR A 289 -28.88 7.97 16.01
CA THR A 289 -29.58 9.26 16.09
C THR A 289 -28.93 10.16 17.12
N ILE A 290 -28.87 11.45 16.80
CA ILE A 290 -28.40 12.52 17.68
C ILE A 290 -29.62 13.08 18.43
N PRO A 291 -29.57 13.25 19.76
CA PRO A 291 -30.61 13.96 20.50
C PRO A 291 -30.79 15.38 19.94
N LEU A 292 -32.02 15.72 19.56
CA LEU A 292 -32.38 17.04 19.06
C LEU A 292 -32.96 17.88 20.20
N ALA A 293 -32.70 19.18 20.21
CA ALA A 293 -33.34 20.10 21.14
C ALA A 293 -34.84 20.25 20.82
N ASP A 294 -35.64 20.72 21.79
CA ASP A 294 -37.07 20.91 21.61
C ASP A 294 -37.37 21.81 20.40
N GLY A 295 -38.16 21.29 19.45
CA GLY A 295 -38.53 21.97 18.20
C GLY A 295 -37.54 21.79 17.04
N GLN A 296 -36.34 21.26 17.26
CA GLN A 296 -35.37 20.98 16.20
C GLN A 296 -35.76 19.72 15.41
N ARG A 297 -35.78 19.80 14.07
CA ARG A 297 -36.20 18.70 13.17
C ARG A 297 -35.08 18.13 12.29
N PHE A 298 -33.90 18.75 12.31
CA PHE A 298 -32.74 18.37 11.50
C PHE A 298 -31.46 18.49 12.33
N ILE A 299 -30.41 17.75 11.93
CA ILE A 299 -29.09 17.86 12.55
C ILE A 299 -28.24 18.89 11.81
N GLU A 300 -27.37 19.56 12.55
CA GLU A 300 -26.36 20.45 12.00
C GLU A 300 -25.12 19.67 11.53
N GLU A 301 -24.31 20.26 10.65
CA GLU A 301 -23.11 19.61 10.11
C GLU A 301 -22.04 19.34 11.19
N ASN A 302 -21.90 20.24 12.17
CA ASN A 302 -21.03 20.07 13.35
C ASN A 302 -21.42 18.83 14.18
N GLN A 303 -22.72 18.59 14.38
CA GLN A 303 -23.26 17.43 15.09
C GLN A 303 -22.97 16.16 14.30
N LEU A 304 -23.15 16.18 12.96
CA LEU A 304 -22.78 15.06 12.09
C LEU A 304 -21.27 14.78 12.15
N ARG A 305 -20.41 15.82 12.16
CA ARG A 305 -18.95 15.66 12.31
C ARG A 305 -18.60 14.93 13.61
N SER A 306 -19.17 15.37 14.73
CA SER A 306 -18.96 14.72 16.03
C SER A 306 -19.44 13.26 16.02
N LEU A 307 -20.58 12.98 15.41
CA LEU A 307 -21.08 11.61 15.25
C LEU A 307 -20.13 10.76 14.39
N LEU A 308 -19.65 11.29 13.26
CA LEU A 308 -18.71 10.58 12.40
C LEU A 308 -17.37 10.36 13.08
N SER A 309 -16.84 11.31 13.85
CA SER A 309 -15.67 11.12 14.73
C SER A 309 -15.87 9.91 15.65
N LYS A 310 -17.04 9.80 16.31
CA LYS A 310 -17.38 8.63 17.16
C LYS A 310 -17.47 7.34 16.36
N ILE A 311 -18.12 7.34 15.20
CA ILE A 311 -18.27 6.15 14.34
C ILE A 311 -16.92 5.65 13.83
N ASN A 312 -15.98 6.54 13.50
CA ASN A 312 -14.62 6.18 13.06
C ASN A 312 -13.88 5.32 14.09
N ASN A 313 -14.21 5.43 15.38
CA ASN A 313 -13.61 4.66 16.48
C ASN A 313 -14.26 3.29 16.72
N ARG A 314 -15.32 2.93 15.99
CA ARG A 314 -16.07 1.68 16.22
C ARG A 314 -15.55 0.53 15.40
N HIS A 315 -15.66 -0.68 15.93
CA HIS A 315 -15.41 -1.91 15.19
C HIS A 315 -16.47 -2.15 14.11
N LEU A 316 -16.08 -2.92 13.10
CA LEU A 316 -17.02 -3.51 12.14
C LEU A 316 -17.78 -4.69 12.78
N PRO A 317 -18.91 -5.14 12.19
CA PRO A 317 -19.64 -6.33 12.64
C PRO A 317 -18.77 -7.59 12.78
N ALA A 318 -19.25 -8.55 13.56
CA ALA A 318 -18.55 -9.80 13.92
C ALA A 318 -17.16 -9.54 14.54
N GLU A 319 -17.13 -8.75 15.62
CA GLU A 319 -15.89 -8.47 16.37
C GLU A 319 -14.75 -7.96 15.47
N HIS A 320 -15.07 -7.05 14.53
CA HIS A 320 -14.14 -6.48 13.57
C HIS A 320 -13.58 -7.43 12.50
N THR A 321 -14.01 -8.68 12.45
CA THR A 321 -13.55 -9.65 11.44
C THR A 321 -14.20 -9.46 10.07
N SER A 322 -15.36 -8.81 10.01
CA SER A 322 -16.00 -8.43 8.73
C SER A 322 -15.24 -7.30 8.04
N SER A 323 -15.45 -7.16 6.73
CA SER A 323 -14.66 -6.23 5.90
C SER A 323 -15.40 -4.95 5.50
N TRP A 324 -16.70 -4.83 5.78
CA TRP A 324 -17.48 -3.65 5.41
C TRP A 324 -18.81 -3.57 6.16
N GLU A 325 -19.43 -2.39 6.16
CA GLU A 325 -20.83 -2.16 6.50
C GLU A 325 -21.32 -0.85 5.86
N VAL A 326 -22.63 -0.60 5.87
CA VAL A 326 -23.26 0.64 5.41
C VAL A 326 -24.23 1.16 6.47
N LEU A 327 -24.07 2.43 6.84
CA LEU A 327 -24.93 3.12 7.79
C LEU A 327 -25.74 4.21 7.07
N VAL A 328 -27.07 4.13 7.14
CA VAL A 328 -27.98 5.12 6.53
C VAL A 328 -28.52 6.05 7.61
N GLY A 329 -28.34 7.37 7.43
CA GLY A 329 -28.84 8.38 8.35
C GLY A 329 -30.36 8.50 8.34
N LYS A 330 -30.98 8.55 9.52
CA LYS A 330 -32.42 8.83 9.68
C LYS A 330 -32.73 10.32 9.74
N GLN A 331 -31.82 11.10 10.31
CA GLN A 331 -31.99 12.53 10.52
C GLN A 331 -31.36 13.29 9.35
N PRO A 332 -32.11 14.18 8.68
CA PRO A 332 -31.57 14.98 7.60
C PRO A 332 -30.74 16.16 8.14
N LEU A 333 -29.86 16.67 7.28
CA LEU A 333 -29.35 18.04 7.36
C LEU A 333 -30.24 18.92 6.48
N PHE A 334 -30.53 20.14 6.92
CA PHE A 334 -31.29 21.10 6.14
C PHE A 334 -30.36 22.14 5.51
N ASP A 335 -30.50 22.31 4.19
CA ASP A 335 -29.83 23.37 3.43
C ASP A 335 -30.87 24.43 3.11
N GLU A 336 -30.79 25.55 3.83
CA GLU A 336 -31.76 26.64 3.75
C GLU A 336 -31.73 27.34 2.38
N GLU A 337 -30.53 27.60 1.86
CA GLU A 337 -30.32 28.31 0.59
C GLU A 337 -30.92 27.54 -0.58
N ARG A 338 -30.66 26.24 -0.62
CA ARG A 338 -31.12 25.38 -1.72
C ARG A 338 -32.49 24.78 -1.46
N ARG A 339 -33.06 24.96 -0.25
CA ARG A 339 -34.32 24.36 0.18
C ARG A 339 -34.33 22.85 -0.03
N VAL A 340 -33.28 22.16 0.45
CA VAL A 340 -33.15 20.69 0.33
C VAL A 340 -32.81 20.03 1.66
N LEU A 341 -33.30 18.81 1.85
CA LEU A 341 -32.88 17.91 2.92
C LEU A 341 -31.79 16.97 2.39
N LYS A 342 -30.73 16.79 3.17
CA LYS A 342 -29.59 15.92 2.87
C LYS A 342 -29.59 14.75 3.86
N TYR A 343 -29.66 13.52 3.35
CA TYR A 343 -29.61 12.31 4.15
C TYR A 343 -28.23 11.64 3.98
N PRO A 344 -27.42 11.54 5.04
CA PRO A 344 -26.08 10.99 4.95
C PRO A 344 -26.11 9.45 4.84
N ILE A 345 -25.24 8.91 4.00
CA ILE A 345 -24.98 7.48 3.85
C ILE A 345 -23.48 7.28 4.06
N LEU A 346 -23.12 6.41 5.00
CA LEU A 346 -21.74 6.10 5.33
C LEU A 346 -21.41 4.66 4.94
N PHE A 347 -20.55 4.48 3.96
CA PHE A 347 -19.94 3.20 3.62
C PHE A 347 -18.64 3.06 4.41
N ARG A 348 -18.56 2.04 5.26
CA ARG A 348 -17.37 1.75 6.06
C ARG A 348 -16.73 0.47 5.51
N VAL A 349 -15.45 0.52 5.20
CA VAL A 349 -14.74 -0.60 4.55
C VAL A 349 -13.36 -0.77 5.17
N HIS A 350 -13.00 -1.99 5.51
CA HIS A 350 -11.64 -2.33 5.92
C HIS A 350 -10.71 -2.38 4.70
N HIS A 351 -9.54 -1.75 4.80
CA HIS A 351 -8.61 -1.52 3.69
C HIS A 351 -7.97 -2.82 3.17
N SER A 352 -8.01 -3.91 3.93
CA SER A 352 -7.65 -5.25 3.41
C SER A 352 -8.59 -5.74 2.31
N LEU A 353 -9.77 -5.15 2.14
CA LEU A 353 -10.68 -5.51 1.05
C LEU A 353 -10.13 -5.05 -0.31
N GLY A 354 -9.59 -3.84 -0.41
CA GLY A 354 -8.98 -3.33 -1.63
C GLY A 354 -8.56 -1.87 -1.56
N ASP A 355 -7.86 -1.41 -2.61
CA ASP A 355 -7.41 -0.02 -2.71
C ASP A 355 -8.57 0.95 -3.06
N GLY A 356 -8.34 2.25 -2.87
CA GLY A 356 -9.38 3.28 -3.10
C GLY A 356 -10.00 3.25 -4.50
N VAL A 357 -9.28 2.78 -5.53
CA VAL A 357 -9.85 2.65 -6.87
C VAL A 357 -10.69 1.39 -7.01
N ALA A 358 -10.25 0.25 -6.45
CA ALA A 358 -11.06 -0.97 -6.38
C ALA A 358 -12.37 -0.73 -5.62
N LEU A 359 -12.32 0.02 -4.51
CA LEU A 359 -13.50 0.38 -3.73
C LEU A 359 -14.43 1.33 -4.48
N MET A 360 -13.89 2.35 -5.16
CA MET A 360 -14.70 3.25 -6.01
C MET A 360 -15.38 2.47 -7.14
N ARG A 361 -14.67 1.54 -7.79
CA ARG A 361 -15.26 0.66 -8.80
C ARG A 361 -16.35 -0.24 -8.22
N LEU A 362 -16.16 -0.79 -7.02
CA LEU A 362 -17.17 -1.59 -6.34
C LEU A 362 -18.45 -0.77 -6.12
N LEU A 363 -18.34 0.47 -5.64
CA LEU A 363 -19.49 1.36 -5.48
C LEU A 363 -20.21 1.56 -6.82
N LEU A 364 -19.47 1.91 -7.88
CA LEU A 364 -20.05 2.23 -9.19
C LEU A 364 -20.62 1.03 -9.95
N GLU A 365 -19.97 -0.13 -9.87
CA GLU A 365 -20.34 -1.32 -10.64
C GLU A 365 -21.38 -2.18 -9.91
N ALA A 366 -21.32 -2.26 -8.58
CA ALA A 366 -22.17 -3.17 -7.80
C ALA A 366 -23.34 -2.47 -7.11
N ILE A 367 -23.12 -1.28 -6.55
CA ILE A 367 -24.05 -0.62 -5.61
C ILE A 367 -24.98 0.37 -6.33
N VAL A 368 -24.54 1.00 -7.41
CA VAL A 368 -25.26 2.06 -8.12
C VAL A 368 -26.24 1.50 -9.17
N ASP A 369 -27.23 2.30 -9.59
CA ASP A 369 -28.14 1.97 -10.70
C ASP A 369 -27.32 1.75 -11.99
N LYS A 370 -27.58 0.65 -12.74
CA LYS A 370 -26.88 0.35 -14.01
C LYS A 370 -27.00 1.54 -14.99
N GLU A 371 -26.10 1.86 -15.91
CA GLU A 371 -24.64 1.89 -15.95
C GLU A 371 -24.29 3.39 -16.06
N VAL A 372 -23.36 3.91 -15.27
CA VAL A 372 -22.74 5.20 -15.67
C VAL A 372 -22.04 4.93 -17.00
N PRO A 373 -22.41 5.58 -18.13
CA PRO A 373 -21.81 5.29 -19.42
C PRO A 373 -20.29 5.34 -19.34
N SER A 374 -19.69 4.41 -20.08
CA SER A 374 -18.31 3.92 -20.08
C SER A 374 -17.16 4.96 -20.20
N ARG A 375 -17.29 6.20 -19.72
CA ARG A 375 -16.20 7.19 -19.63
C ARG A 375 -15.16 6.84 -18.57
N TRP A 376 -15.48 6.01 -17.58
CA TRP A 376 -14.47 5.52 -16.63
C TRP A 376 -13.56 4.41 -17.18
N LYS A 377 -14.01 3.64 -18.19
CA LYS A 377 -13.12 2.82 -19.04
C LYS A 377 -12.12 3.69 -19.84
N HIS A 378 -12.33 5.01 -19.91
CA HIS A 378 -11.42 5.98 -20.52
C HIS A 378 -10.59 6.77 -19.51
N LEU A 379 -11.03 6.96 -18.25
CA LEU A 379 -10.22 7.66 -17.24
C LEU A 379 -9.08 6.79 -16.67
N SER A 380 -9.25 5.47 -16.60
CA SER A 380 -8.13 4.53 -16.42
C SER A 380 -7.12 4.56 -17.58
N LYS A 381 -7.50 5.14 -18.74
CA LYS A 381 -6.61 5.42 -19.87
C LYS A 381 -6.05 6.85 -19.87
N LEU A 382 -6.74 7.83 -19.30
CA LEU A 382 -6.35 9.26 -19.40
C LEU A 382 -5.16 9.67 -18.51
N LYS A 383 -4.74 8.84 -17.55
CA LYS A 383 -3.48 9.06 -16.80
C LYS A 383 -2.30 8.21 -17.27
N VAL A 384 -2.47 7.43 -18.34
CA VAL A 384 -1.39 6.74 -19.05
C VAL A 384 -1.56 7.01 -20.54
N MET A 385 -1.04 8.15 -21.01
CA MET A 385 -0.97 8.43 -22.44
C MET A 385 -0.29 7.26 -23.16
N ASN A 386 -1.00 6.63 -24.08
CA ASN A 386 -0.38 5.91 -25.18
C ASN A 386 -1.27 6.04 -26.43
N ILE A 387 -0.82 6.86 -27.39
CA ILE A 387 -1.41 7.09 -28.72
C ILE A 387 -1.70 5.78 -29.48
N ASN A 388 -1.01 4.69 -29.15
CA ASN A 388 -1.18 3.38 -29.76
C ASN A 388 -2.59 2.74 -29.54
N TYR A 389 -3.38 3.18 -28.55
CA TYR A 389 -4.71 2.59 -28.31
C TYR A 389 -5.78 3.05 -29.33
N ILE A 390 -5.70 4.29 -29.83
CA ILE A 390 -6.64 4.84 -30.81
C ILE A 390 -6.49 4.12 -32.16
N LEU A 391 -5.24 3.83 -32.58
CA LEU A 391 -4.94 3.09 -33.80
C LEU A 391 -5.39 1.62 -33.75
N LYS A 392 -5.49 1.02 -32.55
CA LYS A 392 -5.87 -0.39 -32.37
C LYS A 392 -7.39 -0.59 -32.45
N GLN A 393 -8.19 0.41 -32.07
CA GLN A 393 -9.66 0.34 -32.21
C GLN A 393 -10.14 0.56 -33.65
N GLN A 394 -9.48 1.41 -34.44
CA GLN A 394 -9.80 1.56 -35.87
C GLN A 394 -9.54 0.27 -36.67
N LYS A 395 -8.54 -0.54 -36.29
CA LYS A 395 -8.32 -1.87 -36.89
C LYS A 395 -9.35 -2.92 -36.45
N ALA A 396 -9.83 -2.85 -35.21
CA ALA A 396 -10.78 -3.84 -34.68
C ALA A 396 -12.19 -3.70 -35.28
N ALA A 397 -12.62 -2.48 -35.62
CA ALA A 397 -13.89 -2.26 -36.32
C ALA A 397 -13.90 -2.83 -37.76
N ASN A 398 -12.72 -2.96 -38.38
CA ASN A 398 -12.55 -3.51 -39.74
C ASN A 398 -12.41 -5.04 -39.78
N HIS A 399 -12.48 -5.76 -38.66
CA HIS A 399 -12.29 -7.22 -38.60
C HIS A 399 -13.58 -8.04 -38.50
N HIS A 400 -14.75 -7.43 -38.69
CA HIS A 400 -16.02 -8.16 -38.74
C HIS A 400 -16.42 -8.73 -40.12
N ARG A 401 -15.47 -8.91 -41.03
CA ARG A 401 -15.71 -9.71 -42.24
C ARG A 401 -14.54 -10.66 -42.51
N LEU A 402 -14.93 -11.92 -42.70
CA LEU A 402 -14.17 -13.07 -43.21
C LEU A 402 -13.30 -13.82 -42.17
N ALA A 403 -13.91 -14.84 -41.56
CA ALA A 403 -13.20 -15.93 -40.91
C ALA A 403 -12.79 -16.96 -41.97
N VAL A 404 -11.50 -17.02 -42.27
CA VAL A 404 -10.86 -18.16 -42.96
C VAL A 404 -9.87 -18.75 -41.96
N GLY A 405 -9.87 -20.08 -41.82
CA GLY A 405 -9.09 -20.80 -40.82
C GLY A 405 -7.58 -20.50 -40.90
N GLU A 406 -7.02 -19.98 -39.81
CA GLU A 406 -5.60 -19.62 -39.72
C GLU A 406 -4.72 -20.86 -39.48
N THR A 407 -3.63 -20.97 -40.23
CA THR A 407 -2.66 -22.08 -40.12
C THR A 407 -1.73 -21.91 -38.91
N LEU A 408 -1.11 -23.01 -38.47
CA LEU A 408 -0.25 -23.08 -37.27
C LEU A 408 0.95 -22.10 -37.33
N LEU A 409 1.48 -21.85 -38.53
CA LEU A 409 2.52 -20.86 -38.81
C LEU A 409 2.05 -19.40 -38.59
N GLN A 410 0.79 -19.08 -38.91
CA GLN A 410 0.23 -17.75 -38.65
C GLN A 410 0.05 -17.50 -37.14
N ARG A 411 -0.28 -18.55 -36.36
CA ARG A 411 -0.31 -18.46 -34.88
C ARG A 411 1.08 -18.22 -34.30
N MET A 412 2.10 -18.90 -34.82
CA MET A 412 3.50 -18.67 -34.41
C MET A 412 3.99 -17.27 -34.78
N TRP A 413 3.70 -16.79 -35.99
CA TRP A 413 4.10 -15.44 -36.42
C TRP A 413 3.41 -14.34 -35.61
N LYS A 414 2.14 -14.54 -35.21
CA LYS A 414 1.42 -13.64 -34.31
C LYS A 414 1.85 -13.78 -32.84
N SER A 415 2.50 -14.88 -32.47
CA SER A 415 3.05 -15.13 -31.12
C SER A 415 4.44 -14.53 -30.93
N LEU A 416 5.13 -14.13 -32.01
CA LEU A 416 6.40 -13.42 -31.90
C LEU A 416 6.13 -11.98 -31.41
N PRO A 417 6.71 -11.57 -30.27
CA PRO A 417 6.51 -10.24 -29.73
C PRO A 417 6.99 -9.18 -30.74
N SER A 418 6.21 -8.11 -30.91
CA SER A 418 6.60 -7.00 -31.78
C SER A 418 7.92 -6.37 -31.29
N VAL A 419 8.67 -5.70 -32.16
CA VAL A 419 9.82 -4.87 -31.76
C VAL A 419 9.45 -3.88 -30.64
N LYS A 420 8.22 -3.33 -30.66
CA LYS A 420 7.68 -2.48 -29.58
C LYS A 420 7.46 -3.22 -28.26
N ASP A 421 7.09 -4.50 -28.32
CA ASP A 421 6.89 -5.34 -27.14
C ASP A 421 8.24 -5.76 -26.55
N LEU A 422 9.22 -6.08 -27.40
CA LEU A 422 10.60 -6.37 -27.01
C LEU A 422 11.28 -5.17 -26.34
N THR A 423 11.13 -3.95 -26.89
CA THR A 423 11.66 -2.74 -26.24
C THR A 423 10.97 -2.46 -24.91
N ALA A 424 9.65 -2.64 -24.82
CA ALA A 424 8.92 -2.51 -23.57
C ALA A 424 9.34 -3.55 -22.51
N GLN A 425 9.60 -4.80 -22.93
CA GLN A 425 10.12 -5.84 -22.05
C GLN A 425 11.54 -5.52 -21.56
N ARG A 426 12.41 -5.06 -22.46
CA ARG A 426 13.77 -4.60 -22.11
C ARG A 426 13.72 -3.46 -21.10
N ASP A 427 12.88 -2.44 -21.33
CA ASP A 427 12.77 -1.30 -20.44
C ASP A 427 12.18 -1.68 -19.08
N LYS A 428 11.22 -2.63 -19.05
CA LYS A 428 10.70 -3.21 -17.81
C LYS A 428 11.80 -3.95 -17.04
N PHE A 429 12.59 -4.77 -17.73
CA PHE A 429 13.69 -5.52 -17.12
C PHE A 429 14.79 -4.57 -16.60
N ALA A 430 15.14 -3.54 -17.37
CA ALA A 430 16.09 -2.52 -16.94
C ALA A 430 15.62 -1.77 -15.68
N ARG A 431 14.32 -1.45 -15.58
CA ARG A 431 13.73 -0.86 -14.37
C ARG A 431 13.83 -1.80 -13.17
N ILE A 432 13.55 -3.10 -13.36
CA ILE A 432 13.67 -4.11 -12.29
C ILE A 432 15.11 -4.18 -11.78
N LEU A 433 16.09 -4.28 -12.68
CA LEU A 433 17.51 -4.30 -12.31
C LEU A 433 17.93 -3.00 -11.61
N TRP A 434 17.46 -1.85 -12.10
CA TRP A 434 17.70 -0.55 -11.46
C TRP A 434 17.12 -0.47 -10.06
N THR A 435 15.93 -1.02 -9.85
CA THR A 435 15.29 -1.09 -8.54
C THR A 435 16.03 -1.99 -7.57
N ILE A 436 16.49 -3.17 -8.02
CA ILE A 436 17.34 -4.05 -7.20
C ILE A 436 18.64 -3.33 -6.82
N TYR A 437 19.26 -2.63 -7.78
CA TYR A 437 20.48 -1.87 -7.55
C TYR A 437 20.31 -0.72 -6.54
N THR A 438 19.17 -0.02 -6.58
CA THR A 438 18.90 1.16 -5.74
C THR A 438 18.25 0.82 -4.39
N ALA A 439 17.70 -0.38 -4.22
CA ALA A 439 17.00 -0.78 -2.99
C ALA A 439 17.86 -0.69 -1.71
N PRO A 440 19.15 -1.08 -1.68
CA PRO A 440 19.97 -0.97 -0.48
C PRO A 440 20.14 0.47 0.00
N ALA A 441 20.39 1.40 -0.94
CA ALA A 441 20.48 2.83 -0.64
C ALA A 441 19.15 3.36 -0.05
N PHE A 442 18.01 2.95 -0.62
CA PHE A 442 16.69 3.29 -0.11
C PHE A 442 16.50 2.81 1.35
N PHE A 443 16.83 1.55 1.66
CA PHE A 443 16.70 1.04 3.03
C PHE A 443 17.58 1.81 4.02
N HIS A 444 18.79 2.16 3.59
CA HIS A 444 19.70 2.92 4.41
C HIS A 444 19.22 4.36 4.64
N ASP A 445 18.70 5.03 3.62
CA ASP A 445 18.08 6.36 3.72
C ASP A 445 16.85 6.35 4.64
N VAL A 446 16.00 5.32 4.52
CA VAL A 446 14.84 5.13 5.41
C VAL A 446 15.31 4.88 6.85
N SER A 447 16.32 4.04 7.07
CA SER A 447 16.82 3.71 8.42
C SER A 447 17.45 4.90 9.15
N ARG A 448 17.99 5.87 8.40
CA ARG A 448 18.60 7.09 8.91
C ARG A 448 17.61 8.24 9.07
N ARG A 449 16.40 8.09 8.54
CA ARG A 449 15.38 9.12 8.59
C ARG A 449 14.94 9.32 10.04
N GLN A 450 15.10 10.53 10.54
CA GLN A 450 14.57 10.87 11.86
C GLN A 450 13.06 11.10 11.76
N ALA A 451 12.34 10.79 12.83
CA ALA A 451 10.95 11.19 12.98
C ALA A 451 10.88 12.73 12.92
N ASP A 452 9.85 13.26 12.26
CA ASP A 452 9.66 14.71 12.27
C ASP A 452 9.35 15.14 13.70
N ASN A 453 9.93 16.27 14.13
CA ASN A 453 9.60 16.87 15.42
C ASN A 453 8.66 18.06 15.20
N ASN A 454 7.35 17.85 15.36
CA ASN A 454 6.33 18.88 15.24
C ASN A 454 5.04 18.50 16.00
N CYS A 455 4.14 19.46 16.22
CA CYS A 455 2.95 19.26 17.05
C CYS A 455 1.84 18.40 16.42
N ILE A 456 1.96 18.04 15.13
CA ILE A 456 1.05 17.09 14.48
C ILE A 456 1.71 15.72 14.23
N HIS A 457 2.92 15.53 14.72
CA HIS A 457 3.60 14.24 14.78
C HIS A 457 3.34 13.62 16.15
N ALA A 458 2.56 12.54 16.19
CA ALA A 458 2.22 11.89 17.45
C ALA A 458 3.37 11.00 17.93
N SER A 459 3.89 11.26 19.13
CA SER A 459 4.71 10.28 19.86
C SER A 459 3.84 9.18 20.47
N GLU A 460 2.66 9.57 20.97
CA GLU A 460 1.63 8.70 21.51
C GLU A 460 0.27 9.11 20.95
N MET A 461 -0.60 8.14 20.69
CA MET A 461 -1.90 8.34 20.09
C MET A 461 -2.99 8.26 21.16
N ALA A 462 -4.01 9.12 21.07
CA ALA A 462 -5.15 9.10 21.99
C ALA A 462 -6.13 7.95 21.70
N ASN A 463 -6.03 7.33 20.52
CA ASN A 463 -6.98 6.33 19.99
C ASN A 463 -8.39 6.88 19.74
N GLU A 464 -8.53 8.21 19.68
CA GLU A 464 -9.77 8.87 19.35
C GLU A 464 -9.63 9.63 18.05
N LYS A 465 -10.45 9.30 17.06
CA LYS A 465 -10.46 9.99 15.78
C LYS A 465 -11.32 11.25 15.79
N VAL A 466 -10.82 12.26 15.10
CA VAL A 466 -11.49 13.51 14.75
C VAL A 466 -11.60 13.56 13.23
N VAL A 467 -12.79 13.89 12.73
CA VAL A 467 -13.07 13.98 11.30
C VAL A 467 -13.67 15.34 10.94
N SER A 468 -13.29 15.86 9.77
CA SER A 468 -13.92 17.04 9.18
C SER A 468 -13.82 17.01 7.66
N TRP A 469 -14.68 17.74 6.97
CA TRP A 469 -14.70 17.80 5.51
C TRP A 469 -15.09 19.19 5.00
N ILE A 470 -14.73 19.47 3.75
CA ILE A 470 -15.20 20.62 2.99
C ILE A 470 -15.56 20.14 1.59
N GLN A 471 -16.72 20.55 1.10
CA GLN A 471 -17.28 20.07 -0.14
C GLN A 471 -17.59 21.27 -1.02
N GLU A 472 -17.03 21.26 -2.23
CA GLU A 472 -17.40 22.25 -3.22
C GLU A 472 -18.80 21.91 -3.76
N ASP A 473 -19.74 22.83 -3.62
CA ASP A 473 -21.11 22.64 -4.12
C ASP A 473 -21.11 22.70 -5.66
N HIS A 474 -22.03 21.96 -6.28
CA HIS A 474 -22.31 22.05 -7.70
C HIS A 474 -22.89 23.42 -8.09
N ASN A 475 -23.64 24.04 -7.19
CA ASN A 475 -24.33 25.31 -7.44
C ASN A 475 -23.53 26.55 -7.01
N SER A 476 -22.40 26.38 -6.31
CA SER A 476 -21.55 27.51 -5.95
C SER A 476 -20.74 28.02 -7.15
N GLY A 477 -20.53 29.34 -7.21
CA GLY A 477 -19.60 29.98 -8.15
C GLY A 477 -18.12 29.73 -7.84
N THR A 478 -17.82 28.80 -6.92
CA THR A 478 -16.46 28.34 -6.65
C THR A 478 -16.04 27.32 -7.70
N HIS A 479 -14.78 27.43 -8.13
CA HIS A 479 -14.19 26.60 -9.17
C HIS A 479 -12.80 26.09 -8.76
N TRP A 480 -12.66 25.50 -7.56
CA TRP A 480 -11.36 25.10 -7.00
C TRP A 480 -10.60 24.12 -7.89
N VAL A 481 -11.29 23.16 -8.51
CA VAL A 481 -10.67 22.21 -9.46
C VAL A 481 -10.10 22.93 -10.68
N GLU A 482 -10.79 23.95 -11.18
CA GLU A 482 -10.36 24.74 -12.33
C GLU A 482 -9.20 25.64 -11.97
N ILE A 483 -9.27 26.34 -10.83
CA ILE A 483 -8.18 27.16 -10.29
C ILE A 483 -6.91 26.31 -10.20
N ILE A 484 -6.97 25.14 -9.55
CA ILE A 484 -5.80 24.25 -9.44
C ILE A 484 -5.26 23.84 -10.83
N LYS A 485 -6.15 23.55 -11.79
CA LYS A 485 -5.74 23.20 -13.16
C LYS A 485 -5.07 24.37 -13.89
N ARG A 486 -5.58 25.60 -13.75
CA ARG A 486 -5.00 26.81 -14.32
C ARG A 486 -3.66 27.15 -13.64
N THR A 487 -3.58 27.11 -12.32
CA THR A 487 -2.32 27.34 -11.58
C THR A 487 -1.25 26.33 -11.97
N LYS A 488 -1.63 25.06 -12.15
CA LYS A 488 -0.72 24.01 -12.64
C LYS A 488 -0.13 24.35 -14.02
N GLN A 489 -0.84 25.06 -14.87
CA GLN A 489 -0.36 25.44 -16.22
C GLN A 489 0.70 26.53 -16.21
N LEU A 490 0.84 27.28 -15.10
CA LEU A 490 1.86 28.34 -14.97
C LEU A 490 3.29 27.80 -15.09
N ILE A 491 3.53 26.56 -14.62
CA ILE A 491 4.86 25.93 -14.61
C ILE A 491 4.79 24.57 -15.32
N PRO A 492 5.51 24.38 -16.43
CA PRO A 492 5.52 23.11 -17.15
C PRO A 492 5.89 21.91 -16.28
N GLY A 493 5.17 20.80 -16.45
CA GLY A 493 5.40 19.56 -15.71
C GLY A 493 4.92 19.56 -14.26
N THR A 494 4.26 20.63 -13.78
CA THR A 494 3.59 20.66 -12.48
C THR A 494 2.39 19.73 -12.48
N ARG A 495 2.10 19.09 -11.34
CA ARG A 495 0.94 18.20 -11.15
C ARG A 495 -0.12 18.87 -10.28
N PHE A 496 -1.34 18.33 -10.36
CA PHE A 496 -2.46 18.76 -9.51
C PHE A 496 -2.09 18.68 -8.01
N SER A 497 -1.46 17.58 -7.60
CA SER A 497 -1.01 17.42 -6.21
C SER A 497 0.06 18.45 -5.81
N ASP A 498 0.93 18.90 -6.71
CA ASP A 498 1.99 19.86 -6.37
C ASP A 498 1.37 21.23 -6.00
N VAL A 499 0.36 21.66 -6.76
CA VAL A 499 -0.40 22.90 -6.47
C VAL A 499 -1.20 22.75 -5.17
N PHE A 500 -1.91 21.65 -4.98
CA PHE A 500 -2.66 21.41 -3.74
C PHE A 500 -1.74 21.37 -2.51
N LEU A 501 -0.62 20.66 -2.58
CA LEU A 501 0.37 20.59 -1.51
C LEU A 501 0.94 21.98 -1.19
N THR A 502 1.10 22.83 -2.20
CA THR A 502 1.50 24.23 -2.01
C THR A 502 0.46 25.03 -1.23
N ALA A 503 -0.83 24.82 -1.49
CA ALA A 503 -1.91 25.44 -0.73
C ALA A 503 -1.99 24.92 0.71
N LEU A 504 -1.92 23.60 0.87
CA LEU A 504 -1.94 22.94 2.17
C LEU A 504 -0.75 23.36 3.05
N SER A 505 0.43 23.52 2.45
CA SER A 505 1.65 24.00 3.11
C SER A 505 1.40 25.31 3.88
N SER A 506 0.63 26.24 3.30
CA SER A 506 0.32 27.53 3.95
C SER A 506 -0.75 27.44 5.01
N SER A 507 -1.73 26.55 4.84
CA SER A 507 -2.68 26.29 5.91
C SER A 507 -2.00 25.64 7.12
N LEU A 508 -1.06 24.72 6.88
CA LEU A 508 -0.27 24.08 7.94
C LEU A 508 0.68 25.08 8.61
N ASP A 509 1.31 25.98 7.85
CA ASP A 509 2.14 27.06 8.41
C ASP A 509 1.34 27.91 9.42
N THR A 510 0.14 28.34 9.03
CA THR A 510 -0.79 29.09 9.90
C THR A 510 -1.16 28.28 11.14
N TYR A 511 -1.49 27.00 10.97
CA TYR A 511 -1.82 26.11 12.07
C TYR A 511 -0.64 25.91 13.04
N PHE A 512 0.58 25.70 12.53
CA PHE A 512 1.77 25.54 13.35
C PHE A 512 2.14 26.83 14.10
N ALA A 513 2.04 27.98 13.44
CA ALA A 513 2.29 29.29 14.05
C ALA A 513 1.33 29.57 15.23
N SER A 514 0.08 29.07 15.16
CA SER A 514 -0.88 29.21 16.26
C SER A 514 -0.57 28.36 17.51
N ARG A 515 0.27 27.32 17.37
CA ARG A 515 0.55 26.34 18.45
C ARG A 515 1.97 26.35 18.96
N THR A 516 2.91 26.82 18.15
CA THR A 516 4.33 26.70 18.41
C THR A 516 5.03 27.97 18.00
N SER A 517 6.00 28.41 18.80
CA SER A 517 6.82 29.58 18.49
C SER A 517 7.81 29.33 17.35
N LYS A 518 8.03 28.07 16.98
CA LYS A 518 8.95 27.65 15.91
C LYS A 518 8.25 26.62 15.00
N PRO A 519 7.51 27.06 13.98
CA PRO A 519 6.88 26.16 13.03
C PRO A 519 7.94 25.32 12.30
N PRO A 520 7.66 24.04 12.00
CA PRO A 520 8.59 23.19 11.28
C PRO A 520 8.76 23.70 9.85
N LYS A 521 9.99 23.72 9.33
CA LYS A 521 10.27 24.16 7.95
C LYS A 521 9.87 23.11 6.91
N ASN A 522 9.87 21.84 7.29
CA ASN A 522 9.63 20.70 6.42
C ASN A 522 8.78 19.67 7.17
N LEU A 523 7.95 18.96 6.42
CA LEU A 523 7.09 17.88 6.90
C LEU A 523 7.25 16.64 6.03
N THR A 524 7.31 15.45 6.61
CA THR A 524 7.30 14.21 5.85
C THR A 524 5.87 13.73 5.59
N VAL A 525 5.51 13.65 4.31
CA VAL A 525 4.19 13.30 3.81
C VAL A 525 4.21 11.97 3.07
N VAL A 526 3.28 11.07 3.41
CA VAL A 526 3.04 9.83 2.68
C VAL A 526 2.14 10.10 1.48
N LEU A 527 2.62 9.75 0.28
CA LEU A 527 1.88 9.86 -0.96
C LEU A 527 1.63 8.46 -1.54
N PRO A 528 0.37 8.01 -1.62
CA PRO A 528 0.01 6.80 -2.35
C PRO A 528 0.09 7.01 -3.86
N ALA A 529 0.61 6.01 -4.57
CA ALA A 529 0.51 5.91 -6.01
C ALA A 529 0.13 4.50 -6.43
N ARG A 530 -0.73 4.41 -7.44
CA ARG A 530 -1.10 3.13 -8.01
C ARG A 530 -0.03 2.63 -8.99
N ILE A 531 0.35 1.36 -8.86
CA ILE A 531 1.44 0.77 -9.66
C ILE A 531 0.89 -0.06 -10.82
N GLU A 532 -0.13 -0.87 -10.58
CA GLU A 532 -0.70 -1.73 -11.62
C GLU A 532 -1.87 -1.06 -12.34
N LYS A 533 -2.00 -1.41 -13.63
CA LYS A 533 -3.15 -0.99 -14.44
C LYS A 533 -4.40 -1.77 -14.05
N GLU A 534 -5.54 -1.11 -14.21
CA GLU A 534 -6.84 -1.74 -13.99
C GLU A 534 -7.13 -2.85 -15.00
N THR A 535 -7.71 -3.94 -14.49
CA THR A 535 -8.22 -5.02 -15.31
C THR A 535 -9.66 -4.72 -15.73
N PRO A 536 -10.14 -5.21 -16.89
CA PRO A 536 -11.55 -5.02 -17.29
C PRO A 536 -12.53 -5.52 -16.23
N HIS A 537 -12.24 -6.67 -15.63
CA HIS A 537 -13.00 -7.23 -14.51
C HIS A 537 -12.52 -6.60 -13.20
N LEU A 538 -13.47 -6.11 -12.39
CA LEU A 538 -13.20 -5.64 -11.05
C LEU A 538 -12.66 -6.80 -10.20
N ARG A 539 -11.53 -6.55 -9.53
CA ARG A 539 -10.98 -7.45 -8.52
C ARG A 539 -10.63 -6.65 -7.27
N LEU A 540 -11.06 -7.14 -6.10
CA LEU A 540 -10.84 -6.50 -4.80
C LEU A 540 -9.43 -6.82 -4.28
N HIS A 541 -8.43 -6.13 -4.83
CA HIS A 541 -7.02 -6.24 -4.42
C HIS A 541 -6.44 -4.86 -4.11
N ASN A 542 -5.42 -4.84 -3.26
CA ASN A 542 -4.58 -3.67 -3.03
C ASN A 542 -3.42 -3.64 -4.04
N ARG A 543 -3.44 -2.70 -4.99
CA ARG A 543 -2.42 -2.57 -6.06
C ARG A 543 -1.72 -1.20 -6.07
N PHE A 544 -1.68 -0.57 -4.91
CA PHE A 544 -1.00 0.70 -4.71
C PHE A 544 0.29 0.50 -3.92
N SER A 545 1.11 1.54 -3.96
CA SER A 545 2.33 1.69 -3.16
C SER A 545 2.32 3.07 -2.53
N VAL A 546 3.20 3.28 -1.57
CA VAL A 546 3.38 4.57 -0.90
C VAL A 546 4.82 5.03 -1.06
N ALA A 547 5.03 6.34 -1.02
CA ALA A 547 6.37 6.91 -0.91
C ALA A 547 6.35 8.14 0.00
N LEU A 548 7.51 8.46 0.57
CA LEU A 548 7.68 9.55 1.53
C LEU A 548 8.24 10.78 0.84
N GLN A 549 7.47 11.86 0.79
CA GLN A 549 7.87 13.14 0.24
C GLN A 549 8.12 14.15 1.35
N THR A 550 9.16 14.97 1.21
CA THR A 550 9.30 16.18 2.02
C THR A 550 8.41 17.30 1.45
N LEU A 551 7.54 17.85 2.29
CA LEU A 551 6.72 19.02 2.02
C LEU A 551 7.34 20.23 2.72
N PRO A 552 7.85 21.23 1.99
CA PRO A 552 8.25 22.50 2.58
C PRO A 552 7.03 23.23 3.14
N ILE A 553 7.13 23.75 4.35
CA ILE A 553 6.10 24.56 5.01
C ILE A 553 6.43 26.03 4.80
N THR A 554 5.53 26.76 4.16
CA THR A 554 5.73 28.14 3.73
C THR A 554 4.46 28.96 3.91
N PRO A 555 4.57 30.24 4.30
CA PRO A 555 3.40 31.11 4.49
C PRO A 555 2.61 31.31 3.19
N GLY A 556 1.34 31.66 3.36
CA GLY A 556 0.38 31.87 2.26
C GLY A 556 0.70 33.05 1.36
N ILE A 557 -0.06 33.18 0.27
CA ILE A 557 0.04 34.32 -0.64
C ILE A 557 -0.31 35.60 0.11
N GLN A 558 0.61 36.56 0.10
CA GLN A 558 0.37 37.93 0.58
C GLN A 558 -0.16 38.76 -0.59
N MET A 559 -1.46 39.05 -0.60
CA MET A 559 -2.11 39.72 -1.74
C MET A 559 -1.58 41.15 -1.97
N ASN A 560 -1.04 41.81 -0.94
CA ASN A 560 -0.47 43.15 -1.02
C ASN A 560 1.01 43.17 -1.48
N ASP A 561 1.65 42.02 -1.63
CA ASP A 561 3.05 41.94 -2.07
C ASP A 561 3.15 42.11 -3.60
N ALA A 562 3.95 43.07 -4.05
CA ALA A 562 4.22 43.30 -5.47
C ALA A 562 4.79 42.05 -6.18
N ASN A 563 5.50 41.17 -5.45
CA ASN A 563 6.12 39.97 -5.99
C ASN A 563 5.27 38.69 -5.83
N ARG A 564 3.98 38.81 -5.51
CA ARG A 564 3.07 37.68 -5.21
C ARG A 564 3.05 36.56 -6.27
N HIS A 565 3.09 36.89 -7.57
CA HIS A 565 3.16 35.87 -8.63
C HIS A 565 4.48 35.09 -8.62
N TYR A 566 5.59 35.81 -8.43
CA TYR A 566 6.92 35.19 -8.30
C TYR A 566 7.00 34.31 -7.04
N ALA A 567 6.46 34.79 -5.91
CA ALA A 567 6.41 34.05 -4.66
C ALA A 567 5.61 32.75 -4.79
N LEU A 568 4.41 32.79 -5.42
CA LEU A 568 3.61 31.59 -5.72
C LEU A 568 4.39 30.60 -6.59
N THR A 569 4.98 31.09 -7.69
CA THR A 569 5.76 30.25 -8.63
C THR A 569 6.93 29.58 -7.90
N LYS A 570 7.66 30.32 -7.07
CA LYS A 570 8.77 29.80 -6.26
C LYS A 570 8.33 28.71 -5.30
N ARG A 571 7.19 28.87 -4.63
CA ARG A 571 6.61 27.86 -3.72
C ARG A 571 6.22 26.58 -4.47
N ILE A 572 5.55 26.71 -5.62
CA ILE A 572 5.18 25.55 -6.45
C ILE A 572 6.42 24.80 -6.93
N ILE A 573 7.46 25.51 -7.40
CA ILE A 573 8.74 24.91 -7.83
C ILE A 573 9.39 24.15 -6.66
N ALA A 574 9.37 24.72 -5.45
CA ALA A 574 9.94 24.08 -4.26
C ALA A 574 9.24 22.76 -3.92
N VAL A 575 7.90 22.69 -4.00
CA VAL A 575 7.16 21.43 -3.80
C VAL A 575 7.40 20.46 -4.95
N LYS A 576 7.36 20.96 -6.19
CA LYS A 576 7.53 20.17 -7.42
C LYS A 576 8.88 19.47 -7.49
N SER A 577 9.96 20.10 -7.02
CA SER A 577 11.31 19.51 -7.05
C SER A 577 11.36 18.21 -6.24
N TYR A 578 10.76 18.18 -5.04
CA TYR A 578 10.65 16.96 -4.23
C TYR A 578 9.79 15.91 -4.91
N SER A 579 8.66 16.31 -5.49
CA SER A 579 7.78 15.40 -6.23
C SER A 579 8.47 14.78 -7.47
N ASP A 580 9.30 15.55 -8.18
CA ASP A 580 10.04 15.07 -9.36
C ASP A 580 11.16 14.09 -8.98
N VAL A 581 11.88 14.36 -7.89
CA VAL A 581 12.87 13.42 -7.34
C VAL A 581 12.22 12.10 -6.91
N LEU A 582 11.07 12.16 -6.23
CA LEU A 582 10.34 10.97 -5.78
C LEU A 582 9.79 10.13 -6.94
N ARG A 583 9.46 10.75 -8.07
CA ARG A 583 8.93 10.04 -9.25
C ARG A 583 10.00 9.45 -10.14
N SER A 584 11.22 10.00 -10.09
CA SER A 584 12.38 9.42 -10.78
C SER A 584 13.05 8.32 -9.96
N SER A 585 12.79 8.25 -8.65
CA SER A 585 13.28 7.19 -7.77
C SER A 585 12.54 5.86 -7.93
N SER A 586 13.18 4.79 -7.44
CA SER A 586 12.60 3.44 -7.39
C SER A 586 11.69 3.23 -6.18
N ASP A 587 11.52 4.22 -5.30
CA ASP A 587 10.91 4.08 -3.97
C ASP A 587 9.52 3.45 -4.04
N TYR A 588 8.69 3.92 -4.97
CA TYR A 588 7.36 3.35 -5.19
C TYR A 588 7.42 1.87 -5.57
N LEU A 589 8.38 1.44 -6.40
CA LEU A 589 8.49 0.04 -6.80
C LEU A 589 9.08 -0.82 -5.67
N ILE A 590 10.05 -0.29 -4.92
CA ILE A 590 10.63 -0.97 -3.75
C ILE A 590 9.55 -1.19 -2.69
N ASN A 591 8.84 -0.13 -2.29
CA ASN A 591 7.73 -0.22 -1.34
C ASN A 591 6.61 -1.12 -1.87
N TYR A 592 6.34 -1.11 -3.17
CA TYR A 592 5.35 -2.02 -3.75
C TYR A 592 5.74 -3.49 -3.55
N TRP A 593 6.99 -3.86 -3.79
CA TRP A 593 7.46 -5.23 -3.57
C TRP A 593 7.49 -5.61 -2.10
N ILE A 594 7.92 -4.70 -1.22
CA ILE A 594 7.87 -4.92 0.23
C ILE A 594 6.42 -5.20 0.64
N MET A 595 5.50 -4.29 0.34
CA MET A 595 4.09 -4.38 0.72
C MET A 595 3.39 -5.57 0.07
N SER A 596 3.67 -5.90 -1.20
CA SER A 596 2.91 -6.95 -1.90
C SER A 596 3.49 -8.36 -1.76
N LYS A 597 4.81 -8.49 -1.54
CA LYS A 597 5.52 -9.78 -1.57
C LYS A 597 6.22 -10.15 -0.27
N MET A 598 6.73 -9.17 0.48
CA MET A 598 7.52 -9.47 1.68
C MET A 598 6.66 -9.55 2.94
N THR A 599 5.69 -8.67 3.11
CA THR A 599 4.87 -8.59 4.33
C THR A 599 4.10 -9.88 4.61
N CYS A 600 3.58 -10.58 3.60
CA CYS A 600 2.87 -11.84 3.81
C CYS A 600 3.77 -13.01 4.24
N LEU A 601 5.10 -12.86 4.19
CA LEU A 601 6.06 -13.89 4.60
C LEU A 601 6.23 -13.93 6.11
N PHE A 602 6.16 -12.78 6.78
CA PHE A 602 6.49 -12.66 8.18
C PHE A 602 5.27 -12.91 9.07
N PRO A 603 5.44 -13.60 10.22
CA PRO A 603 4.43 -13.65 11.26
C PRO A 603 4.10 -12.26 11.78
N GLU A 604 2.85 -12.07 12.22
CA GLU A 604 2.31 -10.82 12.73
C GLU A 604 3.20 -10.18 13.81
N ALA A 605 3.71 -10.96 14.77
CA ALA A 605 4.52 -10.43 15.87
C ALA A 605 5.80 -9.74 15.40
N ILE A 606 6.39 -10.21 14.29
CA ILE A 606 7.56 -9.59 13.66
C ILE A 606 7.10 -8.38 12.85
N LEU A 607 6.06 -8.57 12.03
CA LEU A 607 5.62 -7.54 11.10
C LEU A 607 5.06 -6.30 11.82
N ARG A 608 4.39 -6.46 12.96
CA ARG A 608 3.94 -5.37 13.84
C ARG A 608 5.09 -4.48 14.29
N LYS A 609 6.28 -5.06 14.55
CA LYS A 609 7.48 -4.27 14.91
C LYS A 609 8.07 -3.55 13.70
N ILE A 610 8.02 -4.16 12.52
CA ILE A 610 8.55 -3.58 11.27
C ILE A 610 7.64 -2.45 10.76
N LEU A 611 6.33 -2.61 10.82
CA LEU A 611 5.35 -1.63 10.34
C LEU A 611 5.13 -0.46 11.31
N LYS A 612 5.55 -0.60 12.59
CA LYS A 612 5.67 0.52 13.53
C LYS A 612 6.81 1.44 13.09
N SER A 613 6.55 2.24 12.07
CA SER A 613 7.48 3.23 11.53
C SER A 613 7.06 4.62 11.99
N ALA A 614 7.99 5.32 12.68
CA ALA A 614 7.81 6.64 13.25
C ALA A 614 8.10 7.80 12.28
N HIS A 615 8.17 7.53 10.96
CA HIS A 615 8.89 8.41 10.03
C HIS A 615 8.01 9.33 9.18
N SER A 616 6.69 9.33 9.37
CA SER A 616 5.78 10.21 8.64
C SER A 616 4.79 10.88 9.56
N THR A 617 4.47 12.13 9.22
CA THR A 617 3.55 12.95 10.01
C THR A 617 2.14 12.96 9.42
N LEU A 618 2.04 12.98 8.10
CA LEU A 618 0.80 13.19 7.37
C LEU A 618 0.70 12.24 6.18
N ALA A 619 -0.46 11.66 5.93
CA ALA A 619 -0.76 10.94 4.69
C ALA A 619 -1.71 11.75 3.81
N ILE A 620 -1.49 11.76 2.49
CA ILE A 620 -2.36 12.47 1.54
C ILE A 620 -2.82 11.54 0.43
N SER A 621 -4.12 11.30 0.35
CA SER A 621 -4.73 10.51 -0.72
C SER A 621 -5.43 11.40 -1.74
N ASN A 622 -5.07 11.27 -3.02
CA ASN A 622 -5.70 11.99 -4.12
C ASN A 622 -6.34 11.00 -5.09
N LEU A 623 -7.68 10.93 -5.08
CA LEU A 623 -8.45 10.05 -5.95
C LEU A 623 -9.21 10.87 -7.01
N PRO A 624 -9.11 10.50 -8.30
CA PRO A 624 -10.10 10.94 -9.27
C PRO A 624 -11.42 10.20 -9.02
N GLY A 625 -12.54 10.91 -9.02
CA GLY A 625 -13.88 10.34 -8.89
C GLY A 625 -14.70 10.43 -10.19
N PRO A 626 -15.89 9.82 -10.23
CA PRO A 626 -16.81 9.91 -11.37
C PRO A 626 -17.22 11.35 -11.69
N GLN A 627 -17.23 11.67 -12.99
CA GLN A 627 -17.74 12.96 -13.47
C GLN A 627 -19.27 13.00 -13.46
N GLN A 628 -19.91 11.85 -13.68
CA GLN A 628 -21.36 11.71 -13.57
C GLN A 628 -21.69 11.15 -12.20
N LEU A 629 -22.65 11.79 -11.53
CA LEU A 629 -23.03 11.42 -10.18
C LEU A 629 -23.76 10.07 -10.19
N PRO A 630 -23.23 9.02 -9.53
CA PRO A 630 -23.95 7.77 -9.37
C PRO A 630 -25.32 7.96 -8.72
N ARG A 631 -26.30 7.14 -9.13
CA ARG A 631 -27.66 7.14 -8.59
C ARG A 631 -28.00 5.86 -7.82
N ILE A 632 -28.77 5.99 -6.76
CA ILE A 632 -29.41 4.88 -6.04
C ILE A 632 -30.92 5.14 -6.10
N GLN A 633 -31.65 4.27 -6.79
CA GLN A 633 -33.11 4.42 -6.99
C GLN A 633 -33.48 5.77 -7.62
N GLY A 634 -32.73 6.16 -8.66
CA GLY A 634 -32.92 7.43 -9.36
C GLY A 634 -32.43 8.67 -8.61
N LYS A 635 -32.06 8.56 -7.32
CA LYS A 635 -31.53 9.67 -6.52
C LYS A 635 -30.01 9.73 -6.65
N GLU A 636 -29.48 10.91 -6.94
CA GLU A 636 -28.04 11.12 -7.06
C GLU A 636 -27.36 11.08 -5.69
N LEU A 637 -26.23 10.35 -5.63
CA LEU A 637 -25.27 10.47 -4.53
C LEU A 637 -24.46 11.73 -4.76
N LYS A 638 -24.61 12.70 -3.88
CA LYS A 638 -23.88 13.97 -3.90
C LYS A 638 -22.87 14.02 -2.76
N ASN A 639 -21.99 15.01 -2.78
CA ASN A 639 -21.16 15.35 -1.63
C ASN A 639 -20.33 14.15 -1.09
N LEU A 640 -19.64 13.45 -2.00
CA LEU A 640 -18.88 12.26 -1.63
C LEU A 640 -17.54 12.64 -1.02
N SER A 641 -17.36 12.39 0.27
CA SER A 641 -16.09 12.54 1.00
C SER A 641 -15.60 11.18 1.48
N PHE A 642 -14.29 10.98 1.54
CA PHE A 642 -13.73 9.76 2.10
C PHE A 642 -12.63 10.08 3.10
N PHE A 643 -12.35 9.14 4.00
CA PHE A 643 -11.33 9.27 5.04
C PHE A 643 -10.45 8.04 5.02
N ILE A 644 -9.13 8.24 4.99
CA ILE A 644 -8.15 7.15 4.97
C ILE A 644 -7.76 6.74 6.40
N PRO A 645 -7.40 5.47 6.62
CA PRO A 645 -6.91 5.02 7.91
C PRO A 645 -5.56 5.66 8.26
N ASN A 646 -5.34 5.87 9.55
CA ASN A 646 -4.00 6.08 10.09
C ASN A 646 -3.20 4.77 10.01
N LEU A 647 -1.88 4.88 9.84
CA LEU A 647 -0.96 3.75 9.92
C LEU A 647 0.23 4.13 10.82
N GLY A 648 0.46 3.34 11.87
CA GLY A 648 1.56 3.56 12.82
C GLY A 648 1.43 4.92 13.53
N THR A 649 2.48 5.75 13.47
CA THR A 649 2.49 7.10 14.08
C THR A 649 1.95 8.19 13.14
N THR A 650 1.51 7.84 11.93
CA THR A 650 0.96 8.81 10.98
C THR A 650 -0.43 9.22 11.45
N ALA A 651 -0.50 10.30 12.21
CA ALA A 651 -1.68 10.69 12.97
C ALA A 651 -2.69 11.52 12.19
N VAL A 652 -2.32 12.05 11.02
CA VAL A 652 -3.21 12.86 10.17
C VAL A 652 -3.29 12.26 8.77
N GLY A 653 -4.50 12.18 8.23
CA GLY A 653 -4.80 11.79 6.85
C GLY A 653 -5.66 12.86 6.17
N ILE A 654 -5.19 13.39 5.06
CA ILE A 654 -5.94 14.35 4.22
C ILE A 654 -6.31 13.66 2.90
N THR A 655 -7.54 13.87 2.47
CA THR A 655 -8.11 13.22 1.30
C THR A 655 -8.65 14.25 0.33
N LEU A 656 -8.37 14.05 -0.94
CA LEU A 656 -8.90 14.84 -2.04
C LEU A 656 -9.63 13.91 -2.99
N LEU A 657 -10.87 14.25 -3.30
CA LEU A 657 -11.64 13.61 -4.35
C LEU A 657 -12.11 14.65 -5.36
N THR A 658 -11.88 14.40 -6.65
CA THR A 658 -12.58 15.15 -7.70
C THR A 658 -13.85 14.40 -8.09
N TYR A 659 -15.00 14.83 -7.60
CA TYR A 659 -16.31 14.17 -7.75
C TYR A 659 -17.29 15.09 -8.46
N GLY A 660 -17.91 14.63 -9.55
CA GLY A 660 -18.80 15.49 -10.35
C GLY A 660 -18.12 16.75 -10.91
N GLY A 661 -16.80 16.72 -11.09
CA GLY A 661 -16.00 17.88 -11.49
C GLY A 661 -15.67 18.88 -10.37
N LYS A 662 -16.14 18.62 -9.15
CA LYS A 662 -15.97 19.45 -7.95
C LYS A 662 -14.99 18.81 -6.97
N LEU A 663 -14.31 19.61 -6.17
CA LEU A 663 -13.32 19.16 -5.19
C LEU A 663 -14.01 18.86 -3.85
N GLN A 664 -13.76 17.66 -3.32
CA GLN A 664 -14.21 17.23 -2.01
C GLN A 664 -12.98 16.95 -1.16
N LEU A 665 -12.86 17.64 -0.03
CA LEU A 665 -11.76 17.52 0.90
C LEU A 665 -12.23 16.84 2.19
N GLY A 666 -11.37 15.99 2.73
CA GLY A 666 -11.58 15.36 4.02
C GLY A 666 -10.29 15.37 4.83
N ILE A 667 -10.44 15.41 6.14
CA ILE A 667 -9.37 15.24 7.09
C ILE A 667 -9.83 14.26 8.16
N LEU A 668 -8.94 13.32 8.50
CA LEU A 668 -9.07 12.44 9.64
C LEU A 668 -7.78 12.56 10.44
N ALA A 669 -7.91 12.78 11.74
CA ALA A 669 -6.77 12.93 12.62
C ALA A 669 -6.99 12.20 13.95
N ASP A 670 -5.89 11.89 14.63
CA ASP A 670 -5.93 11.45 16.02
C ASP A 670 -6.07 12.65 16.98
N ARG A 671 -6.88 12.51 18.02
CA ARG A 671 -7.17 13.58 18.98
C ARG A 671 -5.92 14.05 19.73
N ALA A 672 -4.87 13.21 19.80
CA ALA A 672 -3.58 13.58 20.37
C ALA A 672 -2.91 14.77 19.64
N VAL A 673 -3.15 14.93 18.34
CA VAL A 673 -2.50 15.96 17.49
C VAL A 673 -3.44 17.07 17.04
N ILE A 674 -4.71 16.73 16.77
CA ILE A 674 -5.77 17.67 16.40
C ILE A 674 -6.93 17.42 17.34
N ARG A 675 -7.22 18.37 18.25
CA ARG A 675 -8.04 18.14 19.43
C ARG A 675 -9.54 18.16 19.12
N THR A 676 -9.95 18.96 18.14
CA THR A 676 -11.38 19.19 17.83
C THR A 676 -11.66 19.15 16.34
N GLU A 677 -12.91 18.86 16.01
CA GLU A 677 -13.44 18.86 14.64
C GLU A 677 -13.29 20.24 13.96
N ASP A 678 -13.35 21.32 14.75
CA ASP A 678 -13.18 22.70 14.26
C ASP A 678 -11.73 23.01 13.91
N GLU A 679 -10.77 22.50 14.68
CA GLU A 679 -9.34 22.59 14.34
C GLU A 679 -9.03 21.82 13.06
N ALA A 680 -9.61 20.62 12.92
CA ALA A 680 -9.48 19.85 11.68
C ALA A 680 -10.12 20.61 10.50
N HIS A 681 -11.28 21.23 10.72
CA HIS A 681 -11.96 22.04 9.71
C HIS A 681 -11.16 23.28 9.29
N SER A 682 -10.53 23.98 10.22
CA SER A 682 -9.78 25.20 9.93
C SER A 682 -8.57 24.94 9.02
N ILE A 683 -7.93 23.77 9.12
CA ILE A 683 -6.86 23.34 8.20
C ILE A 683 -7.41 23.14 6.78
N LEU A 684 -8.58 22.51 6.63
CA LEU A 684 -9.21 22.38 5.31
C LEU A 684 -9.63 23.75 4.76
N LYS A 685 -10.17 24.61 5.63
CA LYS A 685 -10.64 25.96 5.28
C LYS A 685 -9.48 26.83 4.79
N GLY A 686 -8.39 26.91 5.54
CA GLY A 686 -7.19 27.66 5.13
C GLY A 686 -6.61 27.15 3.82
N THR A 687 -6.71 25.85 3.54
CA THR A 687 -6.28 25.26 2.27
C THR A 687 -7.14 25.75 1.09
N VAL A 688 -8.48 25.77 1.23
CA VAL A 688 -9.36 26.26 0.15
C VAL A 688 -9.31 27.77 -0.02
N GLU A 689 -9.08 28.53 1.05
CA GLU A 689 -8.85 29.97 0.99
C GLU A 689 -7.56 30.32 0.23
N GLU A 690 -6.48 29.56 0.46
CA GLU A 690 -5.24 29.72 -0.29
C GLU A 690 -5.42 29.34 -1.77
N ILE A 691 -6.23 28.31 -2.09
CA ILE A 691 -6.64 28.03 -3.48
C ILE A 691 -7.43 29.21 -4.06
N GLY A 692 -8.34 29.81 -3.29
CA GLY A 692 -9.07 31.02 -3.70
C GLY A 692 -8.14 32.19 -4.04
N ARG A 693 -7.11 32.44 -3.21
CA ARG A 693 -6.07 33.43 -3.47
C ARG A 693 -5.27 33.12 -4.74
N MET A 694 -4.96 31.86 -5.02
CA MET A 694 -4.35 31.46 -6.30
C MET A 694 -5.27 31.81 -7.48
N GLY A 695 -6.60 31.66 -7.32
CA GLY A 695 -7.60 32.04 -8.32
C GLY A 695 -7.60 33.53 -8.61
N GLN A 696 -7.60 34.36 -7.56
CA GLN A 696 -7.53 35.83 -7.70
C GLN A 696 -6.27 36.26 -8.47
N LEU A 697 -5.11 35.69 -8.15
CA LEU A 697 -3.88 35.96 -8.90
C LEU A 697 -3.96 35.55 -10.38
N LEU A 698 -4.71 34.52 -10.72
CA LEU A 698 -4.88 34.08 -12.10
C LEU A 698 -5.86 34.97 -12.90
N GLU A 699 -6.64 35.79 -12.24
CA GLU A 699 -7.55 36.75 -12.87
C GLU A 699 -6.87 38.11 -13.13
N GLU A 700 -5.81 38.41 -12.38
CA GLU A 700 -4.98 39.60 -12.57
C GLU A 700 -4.00 39.50 -13.76
N ALA A 701 -3.69 38.28 -14.20
CA ALA A 701 -2.77 37.96 -15.29
C ALA A 701 -3.52 37.57 -16.56
#